data_AF-A0A7V9MUH7-F1
#
_entry.id   AF-A0A7V9MUH7-F1
#
_cell.length_a   1.000
_cell.length_b   1.000
_cell.length_c   1.000
_cell.angle_alpha   90.00
_cell.angle_beta   90.00
_cell.angle_gamma   90.00
#
_symmetry.space_group_name_H-M   'P 1'
#
loop_
_entity.id
_entity.type
_entity.pdbx_description
1 polymer ?
#
loop_
_entity_poly.entity_id
_entity_poly.type
_entity_poly.pdbx_seq_one_letter_code
_entity_poly.pdbx_strand_id
1 'polypeptide(L)'
;MASGFQNLANTNSYTGLTTVSGGTLVIGKSDVITSSSGVVMTGGTLDVSSNGVAIKALSGSGGVVALGSKTLTITAASGTFSGVLQDAGGVGNRDGARDLTSSDFREVLIGGSLNLAGGTLILTGANNYTGTTTIGTGALLRMGSGGRLASTAALAIDGGTFDLNGRTQTVGALSGTGGLITLGSGALTTSSGNNSALASVTSGSGSFTKTGTGALSLSGGNTYTGGTNVAAGSLLVSGPGTLGSSSGALVVSGGVLDLGGTTQAQNGGVTLTAGTIQNGTLSSSGAFALQNGSVSAVLAGSGALSKTTSGTVSLSGTNTYTGGTTVSAGTLNVSGKVGSVSVVGGGTLAGTGTVGNTSVASGGSLSPGAGAATGTLAVAGNLVLSSGAAYIDYFAPSATSLTAVSGTASVNGTLTANAASGTYAAGQRYTLITATGGLSGTFSSFSTPCLPSTVKGRLSYDANDVFLNLDATAITPLLGAIASTNQTSVTTALDAAVKDGATPNSGITSLFAISGASLGTALNQATGDIGAKANQAAGQSFTPFLNVLMGRGATNNSIHVAANGAPDGVVPAQLAEGETNIWGTIYGGHAAIAADAATGTASLSSGAFGGALGIERMFGDELLAGASIGVGTRPSIPAGAAARATM
;
A
#
# COMPACT_ATOMS: atom_id res chain seq x y z
N MET A 1 54.51 32.84 31.14
CA MET A 1 55.26 32.52 29.91
C MET A 1 54.88 33.51 28.82
N ALA A 2 55.86 34.24 28.28
CA ALA A 2 55.61 35.27 27.25
C ALA A 2 56.10 34.87 25.84
N SER A 3 57.06 33.93 25.75
CA SER A 3 57.59 33.37 24.50
C SER A 3 58.31 32.04 24.78
N GLY A 4 58.70 31.31 23.72
CA GLY A 4 59.51 30.08 23.82
C GLY A 4 58.72 28.80 24.07
N PHE A 5 59.38 27.79 24.63
CA PHE A 5 58.81 26.48 25.00
C PHE A 5 59.17 26.15 26.46
N GLN A 6 58.18 25.80 27.28
CA GLN A 6 58.37 25.40 28.67
C GLN A 6 57.64 24.08 28.92
N ASN A 7 58.36 23.05 29.32
CA ASN A 7 57.77 21.79 29.78
C ASN A 7 57.82 21.70 31.30
N LEU A 8 56.65 21.62 31.94
CA LEU A 8 56.56 21.38 33.37
C LEU A 8 56.38 19.88 33.63
N ALA A 9 57.49 19.22 33.96
CA ALA A 9 57.56 17.76 34.13
C ALA A 9 57.42 17.29 35.59
N ASN A 10 57.42 18.20 36.57
CA ASN A 10 57.33 17.91 38.00
C ASN A 10 56.15 18.63 38.64
N THR A 11 55.62 18.10 39.74
CA THR A 11 54.60 18.77 40.58
C THR A 11 55.13 20.11 41.09
N ASN A 12 54.35 21.18 40.94
CA ASN A 12 54.69 22.51 41.45
C ASN A 12 53.73 22.90 42.57
N SER A 13 54.28 23.25 43.74
CA SER A 13 53.52 23.75 44.90
C SER A 13 53.16 25.24 44.79
N TYR A 14 53.37 25.86 43.63
CA TYR A 14 53.05 27.27 43.41
C TYR A 14 51.54 27.50 43.46
N THR A 15 51.12 28.52 44.23
CA THR A 15 49.69 28.80 44.50
C THR A 15 49.14 30.02 43.77
N GLY A 16 49.99 30.81 43.12
CA GLY A 16 49.53 31.99 42.39
C GLY A 16 48.99 31.69 40.99
N LEU A 17 48.86 32.73 40.18
CA LEU A 17 48.30 32.66 38.85
C LEU A 17 49.34 32.25 37.80
N THR A 18 49.01 31.25 36.98
CA THR A 18 49.81 30.88 35.81
C THR A 18 49.39 31.69 34.60
N THR A 19 50.21 32.63 34.13
CA THR A 19 49.90 33.42 32.92
C THR A 19 50.62 32.86 31.68
N VAL A 20 49.88 32.60 30.61
CA VAL A 20 50.40 32.25 29.28
C VAL A 20 50.00 33.36 28.31
N SER A 21 50.95 34.20 27.91
CA SER A 21 50.73 35.32 26.99
C SER A 21 51.34 35.09 25.61
N GLY A 22 52.24 34.10 25.47
CA GLY A 22 52.86 33.66 24.23
C GLY A 22 53.68 32.37 24.45
N GLY A 23 54.23 31.78 23.38
CA GLY A 23 54.97 30.51 23.45
C GLY A 23 54.09 29.29 23.79
N THR A 24 54.71 28.13 24.09
CA THR A 24 54.01 26.88 24.46
C THR A 24 54.37 26.41 25.87
N LEU A 25 53.38 26.36 26.76
CA LEU A 25 53.49 25.75 28.09
C LEU A 25 52.92 24.33 28.06
N VAL A 26 53.76 23.32 28.25
CA VAL A 26 53.35 21.90 28.30
C VAL A 26 53.13 21.46 29.75
N ILE A 27 51.97 20.85 30.02
CA ILE A 27 51.65 20.20 31.29
C ILE A 27 51.84 18.68 31.16
N GLY A 28 53.04 18.21 31.54
CA GLY A 28 53.47 16.83 31.33
C GLY A 28 52.93 15.78 32.30
N LYS A 29 52.29 16.16 33.41
CA LYS A 29 51.67 15.24 34.39
C LYS A 29 50.37 15.85 34.97
N SER A 30 49.52 15.02 35.57
CA SER A 30 48.20 15.42 36.11
C SER A 30 48.27 16.53 37.17
N ASP A 31 49.30 16.48 38.02
CA ASP A 31 49.34 17.28 39.27
C ASP A 31 50.28 18.50 39.19
N VAL A 32 50.73 18.85 37.99
CA VAL A 32 51.84 19.79 37.79
C VAL A 32 51.52 21.20 38.28
N ILE A 33 50.29 21.69 38.07
CA ILE A 33 49.84 23.02 38.49
C ILE A 33 48.50 23.00 39.24
N THR A 34 48.16 21.87 39.86
CA THR A 34 46.88 21.73 40.61
C THR A 34 46.77 22.69 41.79
N SER A 35 47.90 23.09 42.37
CA SER A 35 47.94 24.08 43.46
C SER A 35 47.76 25.52 42.99
N SER A 36 47.91 25.81 41.69
CA SER A 36 47.83 27.18 41.18
C SER A 36 46.42 27.75 41.34
N SER A 37 46.31 29.07 41.49
CA SER A 37 45.01 29.73 41.59
C SER A 37 44.23 29.74 40.28
N GLY A 38 44.84 29.29 39.17
CA GLY A 38 44.25 29.21 37.83
C GLY A 38 45.26 29.51 36.73
N VAL A 39 44.79 29.40 35.48
CA VAL A 39 45.54 29.74 34.27
C VAL A 39 44.84 30.91 33.56
N VAL A 40 45.60 31.97 33.27
CA VAL A 40 45.17 33.10 32.43
C VAL A 40 45.91 33.05 31.11
N MET A 41 45.16 32.99 30.02
CA MET A 41 45.69 32.97 28.66
C MET A 41 45.34 34.25 27.92
N THR A 42 46.35 35.04 27.56
CA THR A 42 46.17 36.22 26.68
C THR A 42 46.71 35.95 25.27
N GLY A 43 47.32 34.78 25.05
CA GLY A 43 47.95 34.31 23.82
C GLY A 43 48.66 32.98 24.07
N GLY A 44 49.49 32.53 23.12
CA GLY A 44 50.27 31.30 23.25
C GLY A 44 49.45 30.01 23.31
N THR A 45 50.11 28.92 23.70
CA THR A 45 49.56 27.56 23.76
C THR A 45 49.75 26.96 25.14
N LEU A 46 48.68 26.43 25.72
CA LEU A 46 48.70 25.51 26.86
C LEU A 46 48.51 24.09 26.32
N ASP A 47 49.55 23.27 26.33
CA ASP A 47 49.53 21.91 25.81
C ASP A 47 49.31 20.89 26.95
N VAL A 48 48.17 20.19 26.89
CA VAL A 48 47.76 19.16 27.83
C VAL A 48 48.27 17.81 27.31
N SER A 49 49.50 17.46 27.69
CA SER A 49 50.18 16.27 27.15
C SER A 49 49.97 15.00 27.99
N SER A 50 49.28 15.09 29.14
CA SER A 50 48.99 13.97 30.03
C SER A 50 47.50 13.87 30.38
N ASN A 51 47.04 12.65 30.69
CA ASN A 51 45.66 12.43 31.16
C ASN A 51 45.52 12.88 32.62
N GLY A 52 44.35 13.42 32.97
CA GLY A 52 44.05 13.82 34.34
C GLY A 52 44.64 15.18 34.75
N VAL A 53 45.13 15.98 33.80
CA VAL A 53 45.54 17.36 34.09
C VAL A 53 44.37 18.13 34.69
N ALA A 54 44.58 18.66 35.89
CA ALA A 54 43.62 19.50 36.58
C ALA A 54 44.19 20.90 36.85
N ILE A 55 43.38 21.91 36.56
CA ILE A 55 43.64 23.31 36.89
C ILE A 55 42.46 23.86 37.69
N LYS A 56 42.71 24.86 38.54
CA LYS A 56 41.63 25.48 39.30
C LYS A 56 40.64 26.23 38.42
N ALA A 57 41.14 27.15 37.60
CA ALA A 57 40.35 27.97 36.69
C ALA A 57 41.07 28.17 35.35
N LEU A 58 40.32 28.42 34.28
CA LEU A 58 40.80 28.87 32.97
C LEU A 58 40.11 30.18 32.61
N SER A 59 40.88 31.18 32.21
CA SER A 59 40.33 32.46 31.76
C SER A 59 41.30 33.18 30.82
N GLY A 60 40.87 34.29 30.24
CA GLY A 60 41.72 35.21 29.48
C GLY A 60 41.19 35.53 28.08
N SER A 61 41.89 36.44 27.40
CA SER A 61 41.42 37.07 26.16
C SER A 61 41.79 36.33 24.87
N GLY A 62 42.57 35.24 24.92
CA GLY A 62 42.98 34.50 23.74
C GLY A 62 43.88 33.30 24.03
N GLY A 63 44.53 32.77 22.99
CA GLY A 63 45.41 31.60 23.08
C GLY A 63 44.73 30.27 22.76
N VAL A 64 45.53 29.19 22.77
CA VAL A 64 45.12 27.83 22.41
C VAL A 64 45.32 26.89 23.58
N VAL A 65 44.28 26.19 24.01
CA VAL A 65 44.42 25.00 24.86
C VAL A 65 44.40 23.78 23.95
N ALA A 66 45.55 23.12 23.88
CA ALA A 66 45.84 22.00 23.04
C ALA A 66 45.59 20.72 23.85
N LEU A 67 44.51 19.99 23.54
CA LEU A 67 44.06 18.86 24.35
C LEU A 67 44.59 17.50 23.85
N GLY A 68 44.95 17.37 22.57
CA GLY A 68 45.25 16.04 22.01
C GLY A 68 44.04 15.13 22.14
N SER A 69 44.28 13.93 22.68
CA SER A 69 43.27 12.97 23.12
C SER A 69 43.07 12.95 24.65
N LYS A 70 43.48 14.02 25.34
CA LYS A 70 43.54 14.10 26.80
C LYS A 70 42.36 14.86 27.37
N THR A 71 42.11 14.65 28.66
CA THR A 71 41.08 15.39 29.41
C THR A 71 41.71 16.50 30.23
N LEU A 72 41.23 17.73 30.05
CA LEU A 72 41.48 18.84 30.97
C LEU A 72 40.34 18.92 32.00
N THR A 73 40.67 18.88 33.29
CA THR A 73 39.72 19.12 34.38
C THR A 73 39.88 20.54 34.92
N ILE A 74 38.77 21.28 35.02
CA ILE A 74 38.71 22.58 35.68
C ILE A 74 37.91 22.42 36.97
N THR A 75 38.56 22.57 38.12
CA THR A 75 37.98 22.19 39.43
C THR A 75 37.14 23.29 40.07
N ALA A 76 37.39 24.56 39.76
CA ALA A 76 36.66 25.71 40.28
C ALA A 76 36.77 26.89 39.30
N ALA A 77 36.08 26.80 38.16
CA ALA A 77 36.13 27.83 37.13
C ALA A 77 35.67 29.19 37.65
N SER A 78 36.34 30.24 37.19
CA SER A 78 36.11 31.60 37.68
C SER A 78 36.38 32.65 36.60
N GLY A 79 35.69 32.59 35.46
CA GLY A 79 35.78 33.67 34.47
C GLY A 79 35.44 33.31 33.03
N THR A 80 35.88 34.19 32.13
CA THR A 80 35.68 34.08 30.68
C THR A 80 36.97 33.66 30.00
N PHE A 81 36.88 32.72 29.06
CA PHE A 81 37.96 32.33 28.17
C PHE A 81 37.55 32.58 26.71
N SER A 82 38.28 33.50 26.05
CA SER A 82 38.10 33.87 24.65
C SER A 82 39.02 33.14 23.68
N GLY A 83 39.93 32.29 24.19
CA GLY A 83 40.75 31.43 23.35
C GLY A 83 40.01 30.19 22.86
N VAL A 84 40.76 29.27 22.25
CA VAL A 84 40.22 28.06 21.63
C VAL A 84 40.73 26.83 22.36
N LEU A 85 39.83 25.94 22.78
CA LEU A 85 40.17 24.55 23.09
C LEU A 85 40.07 23.70 21.82
N GLN A 86 41.08 22.86 21.54
CA GLN A 86 41.16 22.06 20.31
C GLN A 86 41.90 20.73 20.52
N ASP A 87 41.61 19.75 19.66
CA ASP A 87 42.31 18.45 19.66
C ASP A 87 43.77 18.59 19.24
N ALA A 88 44.09 19.51 18.33
CA ALA A 88 45.45 19.70 17.85
C ALA A 88 46.32 20.37 18.92
N GLY A 89 47.16 19.54 19.55
CA GLY A 89 48.38 19.94 20.24
C GLY A 89 49.24 20.83 19.37
N GLY A 90 49.42 22.09 19.73
CA GLY A 90 50.51 22.89 19.18
C GLY A 90 51.85 22.37 19.71
N VAL A 91 52.30 21.21 19.23
CA VAL A 91 53.67 20.73 19.43
C VAL A 91 54.38 20.67 18.09
N GLY A 92 55.13 21.73 17.82
CA GLY A 92 56.44 21.50 17.23
C GLY A 92 57.25 20.64 18.22
N ASN A 93 57.31 19.32 18.00
CA ASN A 93 58.59 18.63 17.82
C ASN A 93 58.46 17.15 17.39
N ARG A 94 59.08 16.88 16.24
CA ARG A 94 60.08 15.79 16.03
C ARG A 94 59.63 14.33 15.86
N ASP A 95 58.60 14.07 15.08
CA ASP A 95 58.69 12.99 14.08
C ASP A 95 57.90 13.42 12.86
N GLY A 96 58.53 13.31 11.69
CA GLY A 96 58.12 13.96 10.45
C GLY A 96 56.63 13.81 10.16
N ALA A 97 56.04 14.89 9.64
CA ALA A 97 54.81 14.93 8.87
C ALA A 97 54.12 13.55 8.71
N ARG A 98 53.37 13.14 9.73
CA ARG A 98 52.19 12.32 9.45
C ARG A 98 51.13 13.29 9.02
N ASP A 99 51.19 13.54 7.73
CA ASP A 99 50.14 14.07 6.90
C ASP A 99 48.80 13.47 7.36
N LEU A 100 48.04 14.23 8.14
CA LEU A 100 46.69 13.89 8.60
C LEU A 100 45.65 14.05 7.47
N THR A 101 46.09 14.16 6.21
CA THR A 101 45.21 14.16 5.03
C THR A 101 44.98 12.77 4.45
N SER A 102 45.62 11.70 4.95
CA SER A 102 45.32 10.36 4.43
C SER A 102 43.99 9.83 5.00
N SER A 103 43.12 9.41 4.09
CA SER A 103 41.85 8.72 4.31
C SER A 103 41.95 7.40 5.10
N ASP A 104 43.16 7.01 5.50
CA ASP A 104 43.50 5.65 5.93
C ASP A 104 43.65 5.52 7.46
N PHE A 105 43.52 6.62 8.22
CA PHE A 105 43.37 6.57 9.68
C PHE A 105 41.99 7.05 10.12
N ARG A 106 40.94 6.28 9.79
CA ARG A 106 39.69 6.29 10.56
C ARG A 106 39.82 5.41 11.82
N GLU A 107 40.93 5.52 12.55
CA GLU A 107 40.82 5.26 13.97
C GLU A 107 39.87 6.30 14.53
N VAL A 108 38.93 5.86 15.35
CA VAL A 108 38.14 6.71 16.22
C VAL A 108 39.13 7.37 17.18
N LEU A 109 39.83 8.41 16.74
CA LEU A 109 40.68 9.18 17.62
C LEU A 109 39.75 10.00 18.49
N ILE A 110 39.53 9.53 19.72
CA ILE A 110 38.80 10.28 20.74
C ILE A 110 39.56 11.60 20.90
N GLY A 111 38.93 12.69 20.49
CA GLY A 111 39.46 14.03 20.70
C GLY A 111 39.56 14.37 22.18
N GLY A 112 40.19 15.51 22.44
CA GLY A 112 40.39 16.02 23.78
C GLY A 112 39.07 16.31 24.46
N SER A 113 39.01 16.11 25.78
CA SER A 113 37.81 16.28 26.59
C SER A 113 37.98 17.42 27.60
N LEU A 114 36.87 18.04 27.97
CA LEU A 114 36.81 19.07 29.00
C LEU A 114 35.89 18.58 30.13
N ASN A 115 36.41 18.54 31.35
CA ASN A 115 35.63 18.25 32.54
C ASN A 115 35.54 19.49 33.44
N LEU A 116 34.34 20.02 33.64
CA LEU A 116 34.09 21.14 34.53
C LEU A 116 33.50 20.61 35.84
N ALA A 117 34.31 20.57 36.89
CA ALA A 117 33.94 19.98 38.18
C ALA A 117 33.35 21.00 39.18
N GLY A 118 33.45 22.31 38.90
CA GLY A 118 32.83 23.35 39.72
C GLY A 118 33.04 24.74 39.17
N GLY A 119 32.26 25.71 39.68
CA GLY A 119 32.39 27.13 39.33
C GLY A 119 31.84 27.48 37.95
N THR A 120 32.10 28.70 37.49
CA THR A 120 31.54 29.24 36.24
C THR A 120 32.63 29.46 35.19
N LEU A 121 32.49 28.80 34.04
CA LEU A 121 33.28 29.05 32.84
C LEU A 121 32.40 29.68 31.76
N ILE A 122 32.84 30.82 31.22
CA ILE A 122 32.19 31.44 30.06
C ILE A 122 33.12 31.25 28.86
N LEU A 123 32.63 30.59 27.81
CA LEU A 123 33.37 30.45 26.56
C LEU A 123 32.89 31.49 25.54
N THR A 124 33.80 32.30 25.04
CA THR A 124 33.56 33.27 23.96
C THR A 124 34.32 32.89 22.68
N GLY A 125 35.30 32.01 22.78
CA GLY A 125 35.98 31.43 21.63
C GLY A 125 35.23 30.25 21.02
N ALA A 126 35.51 30.00 19.75
CA ALA A 126 35.01 28.85 19.02
C ALA A 126 35.85 27.61 19.32
N ASN A 127 35.30 26.63 20.03
CA ASN A 127 36.04 25.44 20.43
C ASN A 127 35.80 24.29 19.46
N ASN A 128 36.87 23.55 19.19
CA ASN A 128 36.93 22.57 18.10
C ASN A 128 37.44 21.20 18.57
N TYR A 129 37.53 20.96 19.88
CA TYR A 129 37.84 19.64 20.42
C TYR A 129 36.66 18.69 20.24
N THR A 130 36.93 17.42 19.95
CA THR A 130 35.89 16.45 19.58
C THR A 130 35.55 15.45 20.69
N GLY A 131 36.30 15.45 21.79
CA GLY A 131 35.98 14.67 22.99
C GLY A 131 34.80 15.22 23.78
N THR A 132 34.53 14.61 24.94
CA THR A 132 33.34 14.93 25.74
C THR A 132 33.54 16.21 26.54
N THR A 133 32.51 17.05 26.56
CA THR A 133 32.36 18.12 27.56
C THR A 133 31.50 17.60 28.70
N THR A 134 32.06 17.41 29.89
CA THR A 134 31.32 17.02 31.09
C THR A 134 31.14 18.22 32.01
N ILE A 135 29.91 18.49 32.43
CA ILE A 135 29.58 19.55 33.38
C ILE A 135 29.05 18.88 34.65
N GLY A 136 29.95 18.77 35.63
CA GLY A 136 29.68 18.14 36.92
C GLY A 136 28.88 19.02 37.87
N THR A 137 28.57 18.46 39.03
CA THR A 137 27.77 19.11 40.07
C THR A 137 28.39 20.43 40.52
N GLY A 138 27.56 21.48 40.62
CA GLY A 138 28.01 22.82 41.04
C GLY A 138 28.81 23.59 40.00
N ALA A 139 28.94 23.06 38.78
CA ALA A 139 29.58 23.72 37.66
C ALA A 139 28.57 24.36 36.69
N LEU A 140 28.97 25.48 36.08
CA LEU A 140 28.20 26.20 35.07
C LEU A 140 29.11 26.49 33.87
N LEU A 141 28.75 25.95 32.71
CA LEU A 141 29.35 26.33 31.42
C LEU A 141 28.38 27.23 30.68
N ARG A 142 28.77 28.48 30.43
CA ARG A 142 27.97 29.46 29.70
C ARG A 142 28.56 29.79 28.34
N MET A 143 27.74 29.82 27.31
CA MET A 143 28.12 30.35 26.00
C MET A 143 28.05 31.88 26.03
N GLY A 144 29.19 32.52 25.75
CA GLY A 144 29.30 33.96 25.48
C GLY A 144 29.13 34.29 24.00
N SER A 145 29.39 35.54 23.62
CA SER A 145 29.41 35.93 22.20
C SER A 145 30.53 35.17 21.47
N GLY A 146 30.20 34.46 20.39
CA GLY A 146 31.16 33.64 19.62
C GLY A 146 31.46 32.25 20.20
N GLY A 147 31.04 32.00 21.44
CA GLY A 147 31.24 30.72 22.12
C GLY A 147 30.51 29.58 21.43
N ARG A 148 31.22 28.50 21.11
CA ARG A 148 30.63 27.24 20.67
C ARG A 148 31.46 26.04 21.10
N LEU A 149 30.79 24.90 21.27
CA LEU A 149 31.40 23.56 21.29
C LEU A 149 31.45 23.00 19.86
N ALA A 150 32.30 21.99 19.62
CA ALA A 150 32.31 21.29 18.34
C ALA A 150 30.98 20.53 18.13
N SER A 151 30.47 20.52 16.91
CA SER A 151 29.17 19.90 16.58
C SER A 151 29.15 18.39 16.73
N THR A 152 30.31 17.75 16.76
CA THR A 152 30.49 16.30 16.95
C THR A 152 30.83 15.92 18.38
N ALA A 153 31.22 16.88 19.23
CA ALA A 153 31.59 16.63 20.62
C ALA A 153 30.38 16.19 21.44
N ALA A 154 30.58 15.21 22.31
CA ALA A 154 29.56 14.83 23.28
C ALA A 154 29.43 15.88 24.38
N LEU A 155 28.22 16.07 24.90
CA LEU A 155 27.91 16.94 26.04
C LEU A 155 27.21 16.11 27.12
N ALA A 156 27.86 15.98 28.28
CA ALA A 156 27.36 15.27 29.44
C ALA A 156 27.05 16.25 30.58
N ILE A 157 25.80 16.27 31.04
CA ILE A 157 25.34 17.11 32.16
C ILE A 157 25.13 16.24 33.39
N ASP A 158 26.07 16.26 34.33
CA ASP A 158 26.10 15.38 35.51
C ASP A 158 25.94 16.20 36.80
N GLY A 159 24.81 16.89 36.88
CA GLY A 159 24.42 17.74 38.01
C GLY A 159 24.77 19.22 37.85
N GLY A 160 25.49 19.59 36.79
CA GLY A 160 25.83 20.99 36.48
C GLY A 160 24.79 21.73 35.64
N THR A 161 25.17 22.92 35.17
CA THR A 161 24.36 23.77 34.27
C THR A 161 25.08 24.05 32.96
N PHE A 162 24.43 23.75 31.83
CA PHE A 162 24.83 24.27 30.53
C PHE A 162 23.93 25.44 30.14
N ASP A 163 24.50 26.64 30.07
CA ASP A 163 23.76 27.86 29.73
C ASP A 163 24.11 28.34 28.32
N LEU A 164 23.19 28.13 27.37
CA LEU A 164 23.34 28.64 26.01
C LEU A 164 23.22 30.16 25.98
N ASN A 165 22.58 30.77 26.99
CA ASN A 165 22.39 32.21 27.13
C ASN A 165 21.89 32.85 25.81
N GLY A 166 20.95 32.17 25.13
CA GLY A 166 20.34 32.62 23.88
C GLY A 166 21.07 32.24 22.59
N ARG A 167 22.18 31.49 22.64
CA ARG A 167 22.91 31.04 21.44
C ARG A 167 22.37 29.73 20.89
N THR A 168 22.67 29.44 19.62
CA THR A 168 22.43 28.14 19.00
C THR A 168 23.65 27.25 19.13
N GLN A 169 23.46 26.00 19.55
CA GLN A 169 24.52 25.01 19.69
C GLN A 169 24.07 23.67 19.10
N THR A 170 24.96 23.03 18.35
CA THR A 170 24.83 21.62 17.97
C THR A 170 25.86 20.81 18.74
N VAL A 171 25.48 19.66 19.29
CA VAL A 171 26.39 18.70 19.92
C VAL A 171 26.19 17.32 19.30
N GLY A 172 27.15 16.43 19.49
CA GLY A 172 27.02 15.01 19.15
C GLY A 172 26.06 14.31 20.12
N ALA A 173 26.59 13.39 20.92
CA ALA A 173 25.83 12.79 22.02
C ALA A 173 25.45 13.84 23.07
N LEU A 174 24.18 13.83 23.48
CA LEU A 174 23.69 14.61 24.61
C LEU A 174 23.26 13.63 25.70
N SER A 175 23.92 13.68 26.85
CA SER A 175 23.65 12.77 27.96
C SER A 175 23.66 13.50 29.29
N GLY A 176 23.22 12.84 30.35
CA GLY A 176 23.36 13.38 31.69
C GLY A 176 22.55 12.64 32.73
N THR A 177 23.08 12.61 33.94
CA THR A 177 22.46 11.98 35.12
C THR A 177 21.63 12.97 35.96
N GLY A 178 21.70 14.27 35.68
CA GLY A 178 20.92 15.32 36.36
C GLY A 178 21.42 16.73 36.02
N GLY A 179 20.85 17.77 36.62
CA GLY A 179 21.24 19.16 36.37
C GLY A 179 20.32 19.91 35.40
N LEU A 180 20.83 20.99 34.80
CA LEU A 180 20.04 21.96 34.03
C LEU A 180 20.69 22.30 32.67
N ILE A 181 19.86 22.45 31.65
CA ILE A 181 20.22 23.10 30.39
C ILE A 181 19.33 24.35 30.24
N THR A 182 19.92 25.55 30.20
CA THR A 182 19.18 26.80 29.97
C THR A 182 19.39 27.28 28.54
N LEU A 183 18.35 27.23 27.73
CA LEU A 183 18.41 27.62 26.31
C LEU A 183 18.47 29.16 26.13
N GLY A 184 17.91 29.92 27.07
CA GLY A 184 17.53 31.32 26.79
C GLY A 184 16.57 31.36 25.60
N SER A 185 16.79 32.25 24.64
CA SER A 185 16.11 32.27 23.35
C SER A 185 16.77 31.43 22.25
N GLY A 186 17.78 30.62 22.61
CA GLY A 186 18.62 29.89 21.66
C GLY A 186 18.00 28.59 21.16
N ALA A 187 18.81 27.77 20.50
CA ALA A 187 18.40 26.44 20.04
C ALA A 187 19.48 25.39 20.34
N LEU A 188 19.09 24.25 20.90
CA LEU A 188 19.97 23.11 21.11
C LEU A 188 19.64 21.98 20.14
N THR A 189 20.64 21.55 19.37
CA THR A 189 20.54 20.38 18.49
C THR A 189 21.48 19.28 18.97
N THR A 190 21.00 18.05 19.03
CA THR A 190 21.86 16.85 19.24
C THR A 190 21.81 15.97 18.00
N SER A 191 22.97 15.52 17.53
CA SER A 191 23.16 14.81 16.25
C SER A 191 23.77 13.41 16.39
N SER A 192 23.72 12.83 17.60
CA SER A 192 24.31 11.53 17.91
C SER A 192 23.86 10.41 16.97
N GLY A 193 24.83 9.62 16.50
CA GLY A 193 24.58 8.31 15.89
C GLY A 193 24.34 7.20 16.92
N ASN A 194 24.75 7.42 18.18
CA ASN A 194 24.67 6.47 19.29
C ASN A 194 23.50 6.79 20.22
N ASN A 195 23.05 5.77 20.95
CA ASN A 195 22.02 5.92 21.96
C ASN A 195 22.56 6.69 23.19
N SER A 196 21.71 7.51 23.80
CA SER A 196 22.04 8.32 24.97
C SER A 196 20.79 8.58 25.84
N ALA A 197 21.00 8.99 27.08
CA ALA A 197 19.93 9.33 28.02
C ALA A 197 20.25 10.64 28.74
N LEU A 198 19.24 11.49 28.90
CA LEU A 198 19.33 12.80 29.52
C LEU A 198 18.26 12.93 30.62
N ALA A 199 18.72 12.94 31.86
CA ALA A 199 17.89 13.18 33.05
C ALA A 199 17.82 14.66 33.45
N SER A 200 18.68 15.51 32.87
CA SER A 200 18.71 16.95 33.15
C SER A 200 17.43 17.63 32.64
N VAL A 201 16.98 18.67 33.36
CA VAL A 201 15.86 19.51 32.92
C VAL A 201 16.38 20.51 31.87
N THR A 202 15.66 20.67 30.76
CA THR A 202 15.91 21.74 29.79
C THR A 202 14.86 22.84 29.93
N SER A 203 15.27 24.11 29.95
CA SER A 203 14.39 25.26 30.17
C SER A 203 14.72 26.46 29.26
N GLY A 204 13.86 27.49 29.27
CA GLY A 204 14.03 28.72 28.48
C GLY A 204 13.02 28.86 27.34
N SER A 205 13.04 29.98 26.62
CA SER A 205 12.12 30.20 25.49
C SER A 205 12.59 29.58 24.17
N GLY A 206 13.80 29.00 24.17
CA GLY A 206 14.44 28.37 23.04
C GLY A 206 13.86 27.02 22.64
N SER A 207 14.37 26.47 21.55
CA SER A 207 13.90 25.21 20.96
C SER A 207 14.90 24.07 21.11
N PHE A 208 14.38 22.85 21.03
CA PHE A 208 15.16 21.61 21.07
C PHE A 208 14.98 20.81 19.78
N THR A 209 16.08 20.35 19.19
CA THR A 209 16.06 19.50 17.99
C THR A 209 16.84 18.20 18.20
N LYS A 210 16.18 17.08 17.99
CA LYS A 210 16.80 15.74 17.92
C LYS A 210 17.03 15.36 16.46
N THR A 211 18.30 15.19 16.09
CA THR A 211 18.74 14.61 14.81
C THR A 211 19.76 13.50 15.07
N GLY A 212 20.38 12.97 14.03
CA GLY A 212 21.25 11.78 14.12
C GLY A 212 20.45 10.49 14.33
N THR A 213 21.06 9.36 13.99
CA THR A 213 20.38 8.05 13.94
C THR A 213 20.14 7.42 15.31
N GLY A 214 20.86 7.85 16.35
CA GLY A 214 20.77 7.25 17.70
C GLY A 214 19.46 7.59 18.41
N ALA A 215 19.13 6.82 19.45
CA ALA A 215 18.03 7.13 20.35
C ALA A 215 18.47 8.11 21.46
N LEU A 216 17.61 9.07 21.81
CA LEU A 216 17.76 9.88 23.02
C LEU A 216 16.58 9.61 23.95
N SER A 217 16.84 9.13 25.16
CA SER A 217 15.81 9.07 26.22
C SER A 217 15.80 10.34 27.05
N LEU A 218 14.66 11.02 27.11
CA LEU A 218 14.40 12.16 27.98
C LEU A 218 13.65 11.69 29.22
N SER A 219 14.30 11.75 30.37
CA SER A 219 13.68 11.48 31.67
C SER A 219 13.53 12.72 32.55
N GLY A 220 14.13 13.85 32.17
CA GLY A 220 13.94 15.14 32.85
C GLY A 220 12.63 15.84 32.45
N GLY A 221 11.94 16.42 33.42
CA GLY A 221 10.73 17.23 33.21
C GLY A 221 11.06 18.58 32.57
N ASN A 222 11.18 18.61 31.25
CA ASN A 222 11.56 19.78 30.46
C ASN A 222 10.48 20.88 30.46
N THR A 223 10.91 22.14 30.47
CA THR A 223 10.02 23.32 30.61
C THR A 223 10.23 24.37 29.51
N TYR A 224 11.09 24.11 28.52
CA TYR A 224 11.32 25.07 27.44
C TYR A 224 10.06 25.30 26.59
N THR A 225 9.89 26.52 26.07
CA THR A 225 8.66 26.91 25.36
C THR A 225 8.80 27.04 23.85
N GLY A 226 10.03 27.02 23.31
CA GLY A 226 10.27 27.20 21.87
C GLY A 226 9.96 25.98 21.01
N GLY A 227 9.51 24.88 21.62
CA GLY A 227 9.07 23.67 20.94
C GLY A 227 10.17 22.64 20.66
N THR A 228 9.73 21.48 20.16
CA THR A 228 10.55 20.30 19.92
C THR A 228 10.47 19.89 18.46
N ASN A 229 11.62 19.63 17.83
CA ASN A 229 11.69 19.02 16.50
C ASN A 229 12.39 17.66 16.55
N VAL A 230 11.72 16.61 16.10
CA VAL A 230 12.26 15.25 15.95
C VAL A 230 12.54 14.98 14.48
N ALA A 231 13.77 15.31 14.06
CA ALA A 231 14.19 15.26 12.67
C ALA A 231 14.72 13.88 12.23
N ALA A 232 15.41 13.16 13.10
CA ALA A 232 15.95 11.83 12.81
C ALA A 232 16.20 11.00 14.08
N GLY A 233 16.39 9.69 13.90
CA GLY A 233 16.59 8.73 14.98
C GLY A 233 15.35 8.60 15.85
N SER A 234 15.53 8.29 17.13
CA SER A 234 14.42 8.17 18.09
C SER A 234 14.56 9.17 19.23
N LEU A 235 13.45 9.80 19.60
CA LEU A 235 13.29 10.54 20.86
C LEU A 235 12.30 9.78 21.73
N LEU A 236 12.77 9.21 22.83
CA LEU A 236 11.97 8.47 23.80
C LEU A 236 11.69 9.34 25.01
N VAL A 237 10.42 9.50 25.37
CA VAL A 237 10.03 10.11 26.65
C VAL A 237 9.85 9.02 27.70
N SER A 238 10.44 9.17 28.88
CA SER A 238 10.36 8.17 29.95
C SER A 238 10.17 8.81 31.32
N GLY A 239 9.54 8.09 32.26
CA GLY A 239 9.34 8.58 33.63
C GLY A 239 8.65 9.95 33.68
N PRO A 240 9.21 10.96 34.39
CA PRO A 240 8.66 12.31 34.44
C PRO A 240 9.08 13.18 33.24
N GLY A 241 9.68 12.58 32.21
CA GLY A 241 10.12 13.27 31.00
C GLY A 241 8.99 14.00 30.30
N THR A 242 9.30 15.18 29.74
CA THR A 242 8.35 15.93 28.90
C THR A 242 9.03 16.46 27.63
N LEU A 243 8.23 16.83 26.64
CA LEU A 243 8.69 17.45 25.38
C LEU A 243 8.85 18.98 25.46
N GLY A 244 8.92 19.52 26.69
CA GLY A 244 8.86 20.97 26.96
C GLY A 244 7.50 21.41 27.50
N SER A 245 7.30 22.71 27.58
CA SER A 245 6.02 23.31 27.97
C SER A 245 4.89 22.89 27.03
N SER A 246 3.67 22.77 27.54
CA SER A 246 2.50 22.51 26.71
C SER A 246 2.20 23.62 25.71
N SER A 247 2.72 24.83 25.88
CA SER A 247 2.59 25.90 24.87
C SER A 247 3.51 25.71 23.66
N GLY A 248 4.51 24.82 23.76
CA GLY A 248 5.45 24.53 22.69
C GLY A 248 4.77 23.82 21.53
N ALA A 249 5.25 24.10 20.32
CA ALA A 249 4.89 23.33 19.13
C ALA A 249 5.76 22.07 19.05
N LEU A 250 5.19 20.99 18.53
CA LEU A 250 5.90 19.75 18.24
C LEU A 250 5.94 19.53 16.73
N VAL A 251 7.15 19.29 16.20
CA VAL A 251 7.37 18.87 14.82
C VAL A 251 8.04 17.50 14.81
N VAL A 252 7.48 16.55 14.08
CA VAL A 252 8.14 15.28 13.74
C VAL A 252 8.37 15.31 12.24
N SER A 253 9.65 15.39 11.84
CA SER A 253 10.04 15.66 10.47
C SER A 253 10.78 14.53 9.76
N GLY A 254 10.98 13.41 10.45
CA GLY A 254 11.59 12.21 9.88
C GLY A 254 12.00 11.15 10.92
N GLY A 255 12.10 11.53 12.20
CA GLY A 255 12.41 10.59 13.28
C GLY A 255 11.20 9.86 13.85
N VAL A 256 11.46 9.07 14.89
CA VAL A 256 10.47 8.38 15.71
C VAL A 256 10.34 9.13 17.04
N LEU A 257 9.16 9.66 17.32
CA LEU A 257 8.78 10.10 18.66
C LEU A 257 8.09 8.94 19.37
N ASP A 258 8.75 8.38 20.37
CA ASP A 258 8.20 7.35 21.26
C ASP A 258 7.82 8.00 22.58
N LEU A 259 6.52 8.03 22.91
CA LEU A 259 6.04 8.65 24.14
C LEU A 259 6.24 7.75 25.37
N GLY A 260 6.75 6.52 25.21
CA GLY A 260 7.11 5.60 26.31
C GLY A 260 5.94 5.22 27.23
N GLY A 261 4.71 5.24 26.72
CA GLY A 261 3.48 5.04 27.48
C GLY A 261 3.01 6.27 28.25
N THR A 262 3.72 7.40 28.17
CA THR A 262 3.37 8.64 28.88
C THR A 262 2.27 9.43 28.16
N THR A 263 1.75 10.45 28.84
CA THR A 263 0.85 11.46 28.28
C THR A 263 1.58 12.78 28.15
N GLN A 264 1.64 13.32 26.93
CA GLN A 264 2.26 14.60 26.61
C GLN A 264 1.21 15.59 26.08
N ALA A 265 1.32 16.87 26.45
CA ALA A 265 0.45 17.93 25.95
C ALA A 265 1.27 18.94 25.14
N GLN A 266 0.85 19.27 23.91
CA GLN A 266 1.55 20.20 23.00
C GLN A 266 0.52 21.11 22.28
N ASN A 267 -0.05 22.04 23.03
CA ASN A 267 -1.06 23.01 22.62
C ASN A 267 -0.56 24.07 21.62
N GLY A 268 0.76 24.20 21.43
CA GLY A 268 1.33 24.97 20.31
C GLY A 268 1.06 24.34 18.93
N GLY A 269 0.48 23.12 18.91
CA GLY A 269 0.17 22.36 17.71
C GLY A 269 1.18 21.24 17.47
N VAL A 270 0.74 20.25 16.70
CA VAL A 270 1.53 19.08 16.34
C VAL A 270 1.60 18.99 14.83
N THR A 271 2.81 19.00 14.27
CA THR A 271 3.05 18.84 12.83
C THR A 271 3.81 17.55 12.57
N LEU A 272 3.26 16.68 11.74
CA LEU A 272 3.94 15.47 11.26
C LEU A 272 4.25 15.64 9.77
N THR A 273 5.48 16.04 9.43
CA THR A 273 5.90 16.16 8.02
C THR A 273 6.39 14.82 7.45
N ALA A 274 6.98 13.98 8.31
CA ALA A 274 7.36 12.59 8.04
C ALA A 274 7.65 11.88 9.39
N GLY A 275 7.88 10.57 9.37
CA GLY A 275 8.28 9.80 10.55
C GLY A 275 7.10 9.17 11.32
N THR A 276 7.29 8.94 12.62
CA THR A 276 6.37 8.17 13.46
C THR A 276 6.14 8.80 14.82
N ILE A 277 4.88 8.78 15.30
CA ILE A 277 4.51 9.08 16.69
C ILE A 277 3.84 7.84 17.30
N GLN A 278 4.39 7.32 18.39
CA GLN A 278 3.97 6.02 18.94
C GLN A 278 3.92 5.98 20.49
N ASN A 279 3.30 4.91 20.99
CA ASN A 279 3.36 4.44 22.38
C ASN A 279 3.02 5.48 23.44
N GLY A 280 1.75 5.88 23.56
CA GLY A 280 1.29 6.79 24.62
C GLY A 280 0.14 7.67 24.15
N THR A 281 -0.08 8.77 24.85
CA THR A 281 -1.10 9.77 24.49
C THR A 281 -0.47 11.12 24.20
N LEU A 282 -0.79 11.71 23.04
CA LEU A 282 -0.40 13.06 22.66
C LEU A 282 -1.65 13.95 22.57
N SER A 283 -1.80 14.85 23.52
CA SER A 283 -2.90 15.81 23.58
C SER A 283 -2.49 17.16 22.99
N SER A 284 -3.42 17.83 22.30
CA SER A 284 -3.23 19.21 21.84
C SER A 284 -4.56 19.94 21.78
N SER A 285 -4.58 21.21 22.20
CA SER A 285 -5.65 22.15 21.85
C SER A 285 -5.39 22.90 20.54
N GLY A 286 -4.15 22.91 20.06
CA GLY A 286 -3.76 23.37 18.72
C GLY A 286 -3.98 22.30 17.66
N ALA A 287 -3.80 22.63 16.38
CA ALA A 287 -4.05 21.72 15.28
C ALA A 287 -3.09 20.51 15.25
N PHE A 288 -3.59 19.36 14.81
CA PHE A 288 -2.81 18.21 14.36
C PHE A 288 -2.65 18.30 12.83
N ALA A 289 -1.56 18.93 12.37
CA ALA A 289 -1.23 19.07 10.96
C ALA A 289 -0.43 17.85 10.48
N LEU A 290 -1.14 16.81 10.01
CA LEU A 290 -0.52 15.56 9.60
C LEU A 290 -0.32 15.57 8.08
N GLN A 291 0.91 15.39 7.61
CA GLN A 291 1.25 15.50 6.19
C GLN A 291 1.65 14.15 5.60
N ASN A 292 2.57 13.44 6.26
CA ASN A 292 3.04 12.12 5.86
C ASN A 292 3.61 11.36 7.08
N GLY A 293 3.45 10.05 7.14
CA GLY A 293 4.01 9.23 8.22
C GLY A 293 2.98 8.36 8.95
N SER A 294 3.30 7.94 10.17
CA SER A 294 2.43 7.06 10.96
C SER A 294 2.22 7.56 12.39
N VAL A 295 1.01 7.34 12.91
CA VAL A 295 0.63 7.68 14.28
C VAL A 295 -0.11 6.49 14.89
N SER A 296 0.54 5.80 15.82
CA SER A 296 -0.05 4.72 16.63
C SER A 296 -0.35 5.15 18.06
N ALA A 297 0.21 6.28 18.51
CA ALA A 297 -0.19 6.92 19.76
C ALA A 297 -1.66 7.37 19.70
N VAL A 298 -2.29 7.52 20.86
CA VAL A 298 -3.61 8.13 20.98
C VAL A 298 -3.47 9.63 20.85
N LEU A 299 -4.10 10.23 19.83
CA LEU A 299 -4.27 11.68 19.75
C LEU A 299 -5.48 12.12 20.59
N ALA A 300 -5.31 13.14 21.42
CA ALA A 300 -6.31 13.64 22.37
C ALA A 300 -6.42 15.17 22.38
N GLY A 301 -7.37 15.72 23.14
CA GLY A 301 -7.55 17.18 23.30
C GLY A 301 -8.53 17.79 22.30
N SER A 302 -8.65 19.12 22.29
CA SER A 302 -9.64 19.82 21.47
C SER A 302 -9.15 20.16 20.05
N GLY A 303 -7.88 19.88 19.74
CA GLY A 303 -7.27 20.18 18.45
C GLY A 303 -7.97 19.48 17.30
N ALA A 304 -8.15 20.20 16.18
CA ALA A 304 -8.64 19.62 14.93
C ALA A 304 -7.50 18.94 14.17
N LEU A 305 -7.81 17.86 13.46
CA LEU A 305 -6.87 17.16 12.59
C LEU A 305 -7.02 17.68 11.15
N SER A 306 -5.90 18.06 10.54
CA SER A 306 -5.84 18.47 9.14
C SER A 306 -4.82 17.64 8.35
N LYS A 307 -5.25 17.18 7.17
CA LYS A 307 -4.42 16.44 6.20
C LYS A 307 -4.43 17.17 4.85
N THR A 308 -3.37 17.91 4.57
CA THR A 308 -3.36 18.96 3.53
C THR A 308 -2.32 18.78 2.42
N THR A 309 -1.46 17.77 2.49
CA THR A 309 -0.41 17.50 1.49
C THR A 309 -0.66 16.19 0.74
N SER A 310 0.08 15.91 -0.34
CA SER A 310 -0.10 14.70 -1.16
C SER A 310 0.31 13.38 -0.49
N GLY A 311 1.00 13.42 0.65
CA GLY A 311 1.50 12.23 1.34
C GLY A 311 0.41 11.33 1.92
N THR A 312 0.83 10.24 2.57
CA THR A 312 -0.10 9.32 3.26
C THR A 312 0.17 9.37 4.75
N VAL A 313 -0.89 9.49 5.53
CA VAL A 313 -0.83 9.37 7.00
C VAL A 313 -1.58 8.10 7.41
N SER A 314 -0.90 7.21 8.12
CA SER A 314 -1.51 6.03 8.75
C SER A 314 -1.84 6.32 10.22
N LEU A 315 -3.11 6.22 10.61
CA LEU A 315 -3.61 6.42 11.97
C LEU A 315 -4.15 5.10 12.51
N SER A 316 -3.39 4.45 13.39
CA SER A 316 -3.78 3.21 14.06
C SER A 316 -4.17 3.41 15.53
N GLY A 317 -3.92 4.58 16.10
CA GLY A 317 -4.35 4.94 17.45
C GLY A 317 -5.86 4.99 17.61
N THR A 318 -6.36 4.67 18.81
CA THR A 318 -7.76 4.89 19.19
C THR A 318 -7.94 6.33 19.65
N ASN A 319 -8.07 7.25 18.70
CA ASN A 319 -8.01 8.68 19.00
C ASN A 319 -9.26 9.18 19.74
N THR A 320 -9.04 10.16 20.61
CA THR A 320 -10.04 10.76 21.51
C THR A 320 -10.11 12.28 21.41
N TYR A 321 -9.36 12.90 20.47
CA TYR A 321 -9.48 14.33 20.22
C TYR A 321 -10.91 14.67 19.77
N THR A 322 -11.39 15.85 20.16
CA THR A 322 -12.78 16.29 19.92
C THR A 322 -12.91 17.27 18.76
N GLY A 323 -11.79 17.82 18.27
CA GLY A 323 -11.79 18.62 17.05
C GLY A 323 -12.17 17.80 15.82
N GLY A 324 -12.72 18.45 14.80
CA GLY A 324 -13.06 17.79 13.54
C GLY A 324 -11.82 17.28 12.78
N THR A 325 -12.02 16.32 11.87
CA THR A 325 -10.98 15.82 10.97
C THR A 325 -11.24 16.29 9.55
N THR A 326 -10.30 17.02 8.94
CA THR A 326 -10.40 17.48 7.55
C THR A 326 -9.31 16.86 6.69
N VAL A 327 -9.70 16.23 5.59
CA VAL A 327 -8.78 15.67 4.59
C VAL A 327 -8.96 16.43 3.29
N SER A 328 -7.97 17.25 2.92
CA SER A 328 -8.00 18.10 1.72
C SER A 328 -6.94 17.74 0.69
N ALA A 329 -5.96 16.89 1.00
CA ALA A 329 -5.07 16.32 0.01
C ALA A 329 -4.47 14.99 0.47
N GLY A 330 -4.07 14.15 -0.49
CA GLY A 330 -3.44 12.86 -0.24
C GLY A 330 -4.36 11.93 0.56
N THR A 331 -3.77 10.97 1.28
CA THR A 331 -4.55 9.90 1.93
C THR A 331 -4.44 9.95 3.45
N LEU A 332 -5.59 9.89 4.12
CA LEU A 332 -5.71 9.55 5.54
C LEU A 332 -6.15 8.09 5.65
N ASN A 333 -5.24 7.19 6.01
CA ASN A 333 -5.54 5.77 6.21
C ASN A 333 -5.80 5.50 7.69
N VAL A 334 -7.06 5.25 8.06
CA VAL A 334 -7.49 5.01 9.44
C VAL A 334 -7.65 3.51 9.66
N SER A 335 -6.81 2.92 10.52
CA SER A 335 -6.99 1.55 11.05
C SER A 335 -7.41 1.53 12.52
N GLY A 336 -7.26 2.66 13.22
CA GLY A 336 -7.72 2.87 14.59
C GLY A 336 -9.11 3.52 14.63
N LYS A 337 -9.26 4.55 15.47
CA LYS A 337 -10.51 5.30 15.62
C LYS A 337 -10.27 6.81 15.47
N VAL A 338 -11.15 7.50 14.76
CA VAL A 338 -11.22 8.98 14.72
C VAL A 338 -12.67 9.45 14.87
N GLY A 339 -12.86 10.74 15.18
CA GLY A 339 -14.17 11.39 15.21
C GLY A 339 -14.75 11.65 13.81
N SER A 340 -15.60 12.66 13.68
CA SER A 340 -16.20 13.04 12.41
C SER A 340 -15.15 13.48 11.39
N VAL A 341 -15.36 13.11 10.12
CA VAL A 341 -14.43 13.35 9.00
C VAL A 341 -15.12 14.13 7.88
N SER A 342 -14.47 15.19 7.42
CA SER A 342 -14.82 15.92 6.19
C SER A 342 -13.71 15.73 5.16
N VAL A 343 -14.04 15.07 4.05
CA VAL A 343 -13.14 14.90 2.91
C VAL A 343 -13.53 15.90 1.83
N VAL A 344 -12.58 16.73 1.40
CA VAL A 344 -12.78 17.79 0.39
C VAL A 344 -11.83 17.59 -0.79
N GLY A 345 -11.94 18.45 -1.81
CA GLY A 345 -11.25 18.31 -3.09
C GLY A 345 -9.78 17.94 -2.98
N GLY A 346 -9.40 16.76 -3.50
CA GLY A 346 -8.04 16.24 -3.52
C GLY A 346 -7.68 15.28 -2.37
N GLY A 347 -8.52 15.19 -1.34
CA GLY A 347 -8.33 14.29 -0.20
C GLY A 347 -8.96 12.91 -0.38
N THR A 348 -8.37 11.90 0.26
CA THR A 348 -8.88 10.53 0.32
C THR A 348 -8.93 10.05 1.77
N LEU A 349 -10.11 9.63 2.24
CA LEU A 349 -10.24 8.83 3.45
C LEU A 349 -10.17 7.35 3.08
N ALA A 350 -9.31 6.59 3.75
CA ALA A 350 -9.15 5.16 3.56
C ALA A 350 -9.01 4.41 4.89
N GLY A 351 -8.92 3.08 4.80
CA GLY A 351 -8.54 2.21 5.90
C GLY A 351 -9.64 1.26 6.34
N THR A 352 -9.41 0.62 7.49
CA THR A 352 -10.26 -0.44 8.05
C THR A 352 -10.73 -0.16 9.49
N GLY A 353 -10.56 1.08 9.93
CA GLY A 353 -10.85 1.52 11.29
C GLY A 353 -12.29 2.00 11.46
N THR A 354 -12.51 2.80 12.50
CA THR A 354 -13.78 3.46 12.79
C THR A 354 -13.66 4.97 12.67
N VAL A 355 -14.58 5.59 11.94
CA VAL A 355 -14.75 7.04 11.81
C VAL A 355 -16.12 7.46 12.33
N GLY A 356 -16.29 8.72 12.74
CA GLY A 356 -17.60 9.28 13.09
C GLY A 356 -18.44 9.62 11.84
N ASN A 357 -19.33 10.61 11.97
CA ASN A 357 -20.04 11.16 10.80
C ASN A 357 -19.04 11.54 9.70
N THR A 358 -19.29 11.06 8.49
CA THR A 358 -18.37 11.23 7.37
C THR A 358 -19.08 11.91 6.21
N SER A 359 -18.51 13.03 5.76
CA SER A 359 -18.97 13.75 4.57
C SER A 359 -17.84 13.82 3.56
N VAL A 360 -18.12 13.44 2.31
CA VAL A 360 -17.21 13.53 1.18
C VAL A 360 -17.81 14.49 0.18
N ALA A 361 -17.14 15.62 0.00
CA ALA A 361 -17.54 16.67 -0.94
C ALA A 361 -17.03 16.36 -2.36
N SER A 362 -17.42 17.20 -3.32
CA SER A 362 -16.94 17.12 -4.70
C SER A 362 -15.40 17.12 -4.76
N GLY A 363 -14.84 16.19 -5.53
CA GLY A 363 -13.40 15.99 -5.67
C GLY A 363 -12.72 15.28 -4.49
N GLY A 364 -13.44 14.96 -3.42
CA GLY A 364 -12.97 14.09 -2.34
C GLY A 364 -13.23 12.62 -2.64
N SER A 365 -12.48 11.72 -2.00
CA SER A 365 -12.60 10.26 -2.17
C SER A 365 -12.79 9.50 -0.86
N LEU A 366 -13.62 8.45 -0.89
CA LEU A 366 -13.71 7.43 0.15
C LEU A 366 -13.26 6.09 -0.43
N SER A 367 -12.29 5.44 0.23
CA SER A 367 -11.77 4.14 -0.22
C SER A 367 -11.60 3.18 0.96
N PRO A 368 -12.64 2.40 1.32
CA PRO A 368 -12.51 1.39 2.38
C PRO A 368 -11.44 0.35 2.02
N GLY A 369 -10.69 -0.09 3.04
CA GLY A 369 -9.53 -0.97 2.87
C GLY A 369 -8.19 -0.23 3.02
N ALA A 370 -7.11 -1.00 3.15
CA ALA A 370 -5.76 -0.45 3.31
C ALA A 370 -5.04 -0.40 1.95
N GLY A 371 -5.09 0.75 1.28
CA GLY A 371 -4.58 0.87 -0.09
C GLY A 371 -5.43 0.07 -1.06
N ALA A 372 -4.83 -0.81 -1.85
CA ALA A 372 -5.54 -1.66 -2.81
C ALA A 372 -6.03 -3.01 -2.23
N ALA A 373 -5.94 -3.19 -0.91
CA ALA A 373 -6.42 -4.39 -0.22
C ALA A 373 -7.88 -4.23 0.21
N THR A 374 -8.62 -5.34 0.23
CA THR A 374 -9.99 -5.36 0.75
C THR A 374 -10.03 -5.10 2.26
N GLY A 375 -11.10 -4.49 2.75
CA GLY A 375 -11.33 -4.32 4.19
C GLY A 375 -12.58 -3.51 4.52
N THR A 376 -12.98 -3.55 5.79
CA THR A 376 -14.18 -2.84 6.25
C THR A 376 -13.83 -1.54 6.95
N LEU A 377 -14.36 -0.42 6.47
CA LEU A 377 -14.35 0.86 7.18
C LEU A 377 -15.70 1.07 7.89
N ALA A 378 -15.69 1.26 9.20
CA ALA A 378 -16.90 1.52 9.97
C ALA A 378 -17.16 3.02 10.12
N VAL A 379 -18.34 3.48 9.71
CA VAL A 379 -18.86 4.83 9.95
C VAL A 379 -19.83 4.76 11.14
N ALA A 380 -19.34 5.15 12.31
CA ALA A 380 -20.11 5.30 13.56
C ALA A 380 -20.92 6.61 13.52
N GLY A 381 -21.81 6.73 12.54
CA GLY A 381 -22.67 7.87 12.29
C GLY A 381 -23.25 7.82 10.87
N ASN A 382 -23.58 8.99 10.32
CA ASN A 382 -24.09 9.09 8.96
C ASN A 382 -22.95 9.22 7.93
N LEU A 383 -23.19 8.72 6.73
CA LEU A 383 -22.33 8.89 5.55
C LEU A 383 -23.02 9.78 4.50
N VAL A 384 -22.31 10.78 4.00
CA VAL A 384 -22.75 11.60 2.86
C VAL A 384 -21.67 11.59 1.78
N LEU A 385 -21.98 11.01 0.62
CA LEU A 385 -21.19 11.15 -0.60
C LEU A 385 -21.91 12.16 -1.52
N SER A 386 -21.35 13.36 -1.62
CA SER A 386 -21.91 14.44 -2.43
C SER A 386 -21.76 14.18 -3.93
N SER A 387 -22.46 14.94 -4.76
CA SER A 387 -22.19 14.96 -6.20
C SER A 387 -20.72 15.31 -6.46
N GLY A 388 -20.06 14.56 -7.35
CA GLY A 388 -18.63 14.67 -7.64
C GLY A 388 -17.68 14.05 -6.61
N ALA A 389 -18.19 13.46 -5.51
CA ALA A 389 -17.37 12.62 -4.62
C ALA A 389 -17.08 11.26 -5.28
N ALA A 390 -15.89 10.71 -5.06
CA ALA A 390 -15.53 9.38 -5.55
C ALA A 390 -15.63 8.33 -4.43
N TYR A 391 -16.27 7.20 -4.72
CA TYR A 391 -16.20 5.99 -3.93
C TYR A 391 -15.33 4.96 -4.65
N ILE A 392 -14.22 4.57 -4.03
CA ILE A 392 -13.22 3.69 -4.63
C ILE A 392 -13.16 2.40 -3.82
N ASP A 393 -13.72 1.34 -4.39
CA ASP A 393 -13.75 0.02 -3.80
C ASP A 393 -12.65 -0.87 -4.39
N TYR A 394 -12.21 -1.85 -3.59
CA TYR A 394 -11.36 -2.95 -4.04
C TYR A 394 -12.05 -4.26 -3.70
N PHE A 395 -12.15 -5.16 -4.68
CA PHE A 395 -12.73 -6.47 -4.47
C PHE A 395 -11.90 -7.56 -5.13
N ALA A 396 -12.01 -8.76 -4.58
CA ALA A 396 -11.36 -9.98 -5.01
C ALA A 396 -12.42 -11.09 -5.12
N PRO A 397 -12.12 -12.24 -5.75
CA PRO A 397 -13.12 -13.31 -5.92
C PRO A 397 -13.80 -13.76 -4.62
N SER A 398 -13.09 -13.69 -3.47
CA SER A 398 -13.58 -14.15 -2.17
C SER A 398 -14.02 -13.05 -1.20
N ALA A 399 -13.78 -11.77 -1.51
CA ALA A 399 -14.03 -10.68 -0.57
C ALA A 399 -14.14 -9.33 -1.28
N THR A 400 -14.79 -8.37 -0.65
CA THR A 400 -14.87 -6.98 -1.10
C THR A 400 -14.50 -6.05 0.05
N SER A 401 -14.04 -4.85 -0.27
CA SER A 401 -14.10 -3.77 0.70
C SER A 401 -15.55 -3.43 1.03
N LEU A 402 -15.77 -2.97 2.26
CA LEU A 402 -17.10 -2.64 2.78
C LEU A 402 -17.05 -1.33 3.54
N THR A 403 -17.97 -0.43 3.25
CA THR A 403 -18.28 0.69 4.15
C THR A 403 -19.50 0.35 4.98
N ALA A 404 -19.29 0.13 6.27
CA ALA A 404 -20.36 -0.23 7.22
C ALA A 404 -20.83 1.01 7.98
N VAL A 405 -22.04 1.49 7.68
CA VAL A 405 -22.61 2.73 8.22
C VAL A 405 -23.68 2.39 9.26
N SER A 406 -23.49 2.87 10.48
CA SER A 406 -24.47 2.66 11.58
C SER A 406 -25.68 3.59 11.50
N GLY A 407 -25.53 4.76 10.87
CA GLY A 407 -26.62 5.70 10.59
C GLY A 407 -27.12 5.60 9.14
N THR A 408 -27.56 6.72 8.58
CA THR A 408 -28.02 6.82 7.18
C THR A 408 -26.84 6.96 6.22
N ALA A 409 -26.97 6.42 5.00
CA ALA A 409 -26.06 6.71 3.88
C ALA A 409 -26.78 7.45 2.74
N SER A 410 -26.22 8.59 2.31
CA SER A 410 -26.65 9.31 1.10
C SER A 410 -25.56 9.18 0.04
N VAL A 411 -25.88 8.56 -1.11
CA VAL A 411 -24.92 8.31 -2.20
C VAL A 411 -25.30 9.08 -3.47
N ASN A 412 -24.55 10.13 -3.80
CA ASN A 412 -24.77 10.95 -5.01
C ASN A 412 -23.52 11.10 -5.88
N GLY A 413 -22.42 10.43 -5.51
CA GLY A 413 -21.10 10.54 -6.14
C GLY A 413 -20.91 9.63 -7.36
N THR A 414 -19.66 9.21 -7.60
CA THR A 414 -19.27 8.19 -8.59
C THR A 414 -18.72 6.96 -7.89
N LEU A 415 -18.78 5.78 -8.53
CA LEU A 415 -18.23 4.53 -7.99
C LEU A 415 -17.23 3.89 -8.95
N THR A 416 -16.07 3.54 -8.43
CA THR A 416 -15.09 2.67 -9.11
C THR A 416 -14.85 1.44 -8.25
N ALA A 417 -15.17 0.26 -8.78
CA ALA A 417 -14.85 -1.01 -8.12
C ALA A 417 -13.67 -1.66 -8.83
N ASN A 418 -12.51 -1.67 -8.18
CA ASN A 418 -11.28 -2.21 -8.74
C ASN A 418 -11.19 -3.72 -8.45
N ALA A 419 -11.21 -4.52 -9.50
CA ALA A 419 -11.04 -5.97 -9.38
C ALA A 419 -9.56 -6.32 -9.16
N ALA A 420 -9.27 -7.11 -8.12
CA ALA A 420 -8.00 -7.79 -7.97
C ALA A 420 -7.87 -8.89 -9.04
N SER A 421 -6.65 -9.40 -9.25
CA SER A 421 -6.44 -10.56 -10.13
C SER A 421 -7.19 -11.79 -9.60
N GLY A 422 -7.86 -12.51 -10.49
CA GLY A 422 -8.59 -13.72 -10.11
C GLY A 422 -9.68 -14.12 -11.10
N THR A 423 -10.32 -15.25 -10.82
CA THR A 423 -11.45 -15.76 -11.59
C THR A 423 -12.74 -15.31 -10.94
N TYR A 424 -13.56 -14.60 -11.70
CA TYR A 424 -14.87 -14.12 -11.26
C TYR A 424 -15.96 -14.92 -11.95
N ALA A 425 -16.97 -15.33 -11.17
CA ALA A 425 -18.11 -16.05 -11.70
C ALA A 425 -19.29 -15.10 -11.92
N ALA A 426 -20.02 -15.28 -13.02
CA ALA A 426 -21.31 -14.62 -13.20
C ALA A 426 -22.29 -15.05 -12.10
N GLY A 427 -23.15 -14.14 -11.67
CA GLY A 427 -24.08 -14.31 -10.56
C GLY A 427 -23.51 -13.95 -9.18
N GLN A 428 -22.19 -13.68 -9.06
CA GLN A 428 -21.63 -13.22 -7.79
C GLN A 428 -22.14 -11.83 -7.40
N ARG A 429 -22.30 -11.62 -6.09
CA ARG A 429 -22.75 -10.35 -5.50
C ARG A 429 -21.84 -9.96 -4.34
N TYR A 430 -21.40 -8.71 -4.34
CA TYR A 430 -20.60 -8.10 -3.28
C TYR A 430 -21.37 -6.93 -2.65
N THR A 431 -21.42 -6.85 -1.32
CA THR A 431 -21.98 -5.69 -0.61
C THR A 431 -20.89 -4.65 -0.43
N LEU A 432 -21.05 -3.48 -1.06
CA LEU A 432 -20.04 -2.42 -1.02
C LEU A 432 -20.30 -1.43 0.12
N ILE A 433 -21.57 -1.09 0.33
CA ILE A 433 -22.02 -0.19 1.40
C ILE A 433 -23.22 -0.85 2.08
N THR A 434 -23.25 -0.81 3.40
CA THR A 434 -24.43 -1.13 4.20
C THR A 434 -24.73 0.00 5.17
N ALA A 435 -26.01 0.38 5.32
CA ALA A 435 -26.45 1.48 6.16
C ALA A 435 -27.64 1.08 7.03
N THR A 436 -27.42 0.90 8.33
CA THR A 436 -28.47 0.47 9.27
C THR A 436 -29.60 1.51 9.41
N GLY A 437 -29.29 2.80 9.24
CA GLY A 437 -30.28 3.87 9.24
C GLY A 437 -30.99 4.10 7.90
N GLY A 438 -30.69 3.30 6.87
CA GLY A 438 -31.25 3.42 5.53
C GLY A 438 -30.34 4.10 4.51
N LEU A 439 -30.55 3.73 3.26
CA LEU A 439 -29.85 4.23 2.08
C LEU A 439 -30.74 5.19 1.28
N SER A 440 -30.13 6.25 0.74
CA SER A 440 -30.77 7.20 -0.17
C SER A 440 -29.82 7.61 -1.31
N GLY A 441 -30.39 7.89 -2.48
CA GLY A 441 -29.63 8.25 -3.69
C GLY A 441 -29.05 7.03 -4.44
N THR A 442 -28.36 7.31 -5.54
CA THR A 442 -27.66 6.32 -6.37
C THR A 442 -26.38 6.93 -6.93
N PHE A 443 -25.37 6.12 -7.22
CA PHE A 443 -24.16 6.60 -7.90
C PHE A 443 -24.47 7.10 -9.32
N SER A 444 -23.94 8.28 -9.65
CA SER A 444 -24.13 8.95 -10.95
C SER A 444 -23.37 8.30 -12.09
N SER A 445 -22.26 7.62 -11.79
CA SER A 445 -21.48 6.81 -12.73
C SER A 445 -20.82 5.64 -12.01
N PHE A 446 -20.51 4.61 -12.78
CA PHE A 446 -19.96 3.36 -12.27
C PHE A 446 -18.96 2.75 -13.27
N SER A 447 -17.83 2.24 -12.76
CA SER A 447 -16.84 1.51 -13.56
C SER A 447 -16.22 0.34 -12.79
N THR A 448 -15.80 -0.69 -13.54
CA THR A 448 -15.09 -1.87 -13.02
C THR A 448 -13.77 -2.10 -13.74
N PRO A 449 -12.76 -1.25 -13.54
CA PRO A 449 -11.45 -1.46 -14.14
C PRO A 449 -10.87 -2.81 -13.71
N CYS A 450 -10.08 -3.41 -14.60
CA CYS A 450 -9.39 -4.68 -14.40
C CYS A 450 -10.29 -5.92 -14.23
N LEU A 451 -11.63 -5.77 -14.33
CA LEU A 451 -12.55 -6.91 -14.35
C LEU A 451 -12.36 -7.71 -15.65
N PRO A 452 -12.23 -9.05 -15.61
CA PRO A 452 -12.08 -9.86 -16.83
C PRO A 452 -13.25 -9.70 -17.79
N SER A 453 -12.99 -9.76 -19.10
CA SER A 453 -14.00 -9.55 -20.15
C SER A 453 -15.14 -10.57 -20.18
N THR A 454 -15.01 -11.69 -19.47
CA THR A 454 -16.06 -12.72 -19.36
C THR A 454 -17.23 -12.29 -18.47
N VAL A 455 -17.03 -11.28 -17.61
CA VAL A 455 -18.06 -10.72 -16.74
C VAL A 455 -18.11 -9.20 -16.82
N LYS A 456 -19.27 -8.62 -16.52
CA LYS A 456 -19.47 -7.18 -16.39
C LYS A 456 -20.07 -6.85 -15.03
N GLY A 457 -19.68 -5.71 -14.46
CA GLY A 457 -20.28 -5.23 -13.22
C GLY A 457 -21.62 -4.54 -13.47
N ARG A 458 -22.55 -4.68 -12.53
CA ARG A 458 -23.79 -3.90 -12.43
C ARG A 458 -24.11 -3.57 -10.98
N LEU A 459 -24.44 -2.32 -10.69
CA LEU A 459 -24.93 -1.94 -9.36
C LEU A 459 -26.41 -2.32 -9.16
N SER A 460 -26.75 -2.72 -7.94
CA SER A 460 -28.14 -2.80 -7.46
C SER A 460 -28.23 -2.26 -6.05
N TYR A 461 -29.45 -1.89 -5.64
CA TYR A 461 -29.72 -1.20 -4.39
C TYR A 461 -30.94 -1.82 -3.71
N ASP A 462 -30.92 -1.86 -2.38
CA ASP A 462 -32.12 -2.06 -1.58
C ASP A 462 -32.30 -0.90 -0.57
N ALA A 463 -33.13 -1.09 0.46
CA ALA A 463 -33.40 -0.07 1.45
C ALA A 463 -32.16 0.37 2.26
N ASN A 464 -31.12 -0.47 2.36
CA ASN A 464 -29.97 -0.28 3.24
C ASN A 464 -28.62 -0.43 2.51
N ASP A 465 -28.57 -1.19 1.42
CA ASP A 465 -27.33 -1.71 0.86
C ASP A 465 -27.10 -1.30 -0.60
N VAL A 466 -25.83 -1.09 -0.94
CA VAL A 466 -25.33 -0.99 -2.31
C VAL A 466 -24.58 -2.27 -2.65
N PHE A 467 -24.99 -2.94 -3.73
CA PHE A 467 -24.37 -4.16 -4.20
C PHE A 467 -23.69 -4.00 -5.57
N LEU A 468 -22.56 -4.68 -5.74
CA LEU A 468 -21.99 -5.01 -7.04
C LEU A 468 -22.40 -6.43 -7.43
N ASN A 469 -23.14 -6.56 -8.52
CA ASN A 469 -23.45 -7.85 -9.14
C ASN A 469 -22.53 -8.06 -10.34
N LEU A 470 -22.00 -9.27 -10.49
CA LEU A 470 -21.25 -9.66 -11.67
C LEU A 470 -22.18 -10.42 -12.61
N ASP A 471 -22.49 -9.84 -13.76
CA ASP A 471 -23.25 -10.49 -14.81
C ASP A 471 -22.30 -11.13 -15.82
N ALA A 472 -22.76 -12.14 -16.55
CA ALA A 472 -22.00 -12.62 -17.71
C ALA A 472 -21.97 -11.51 -18.79
N THR A 473 -20.83 -11.35 -19.47
CA THR A 473 -20.74 -10.48 -20.64
C THR A 473 -21.59 -11.06 -21.77
N ALA A 474 -22.11 -10.23 -22.68
CA ALA A 474 -22.82 -10.75 -23.84
C ALA A 474 -21.92 -11.71 -24.65
N ILE A 475 -22.47 -12.82 -25.16
CA ILE A 475 -21.81 -13.76 -26.06
C ILE A 475 -21.68 -13.13 -27.46
N THR A 476 -22.60 -12.26 -27.85
CA THR A 476 -22.64 -11.67 -29.21
C THR A 476 -21.30 -11.08 -29.67
N PRO A 477 -20.54 -10.31 -28.86
CA PRO A 477 -19.22 -9.80 -29.24
C PRO A 477 -18.10 -10.85 -29.29
N LEU A 478 -18.33 -12.04 -28.71
CA LEU A 478 -17.37 -13.17 -28.71
C LEU A 478 -17.49 -14.04 -29.96
N LEU A 479 -18.58 -13.88 -30.73
CA LEU A 479 -18.72 -14.44 -32.06
C LEU A 479 -17.69 -13.84 -33.01
N GLY A 480 -17.09 -14.68 -33.86
CA GLY A 480 -16.24 -14.19 -34.95
C GLY A 480 -17.03 -13.33 -35.95
N ALA A 481 -16.31 -12.55 -36.78
CA ALA A 481 -16.91 -11.63 -37.76
C ALA A 481 -17.81 -12.31 -38.81
N ILE A 482 -17.76 -13.64 -38.93
CA ILE A 482 -18.58 -14.45 -39.84
C ILE A 482 -19.39 -15.42 -38.97
N ALA A 483 -20.49 -14.92 -38.40
CA ALA A 483 -21.43 -15.72 -37.62
C ALA A 483 -22.65 -16.07 -38.48
N SER A 484 -23.15 -17.30 -38.34
CA SER A 484 -24.35 -17.73 -39.06
C SER A 484 -25.64 -17.13 -38.47
N THR A 485 -26.73 -17.18 -39.23
CA THR A 485 -28.05 -16.71 -38.76
C THR A 485 -28.51 -17.45 -37.50
N ASN A 486 -28.29 -18.77 -37.42
CA ASN A 486 -28.69 -19.55 -36.24
C ASN A 486 -27.79 -19.27 -35.03
N GLN A 487 -26.47 -19.14 -35.23
CA GLN A 487 -25.54 -18.77 -34.15
C GLN A 487 -25.90 -17.40 -33.56
N THR A 488 -26.18 -16.43 -34.42
CA THR A 488 -26.58 -15.06 -34.03
C THR A 488 -27.92 -15.06 -33.29
N SER A 489 -28.88 -15.88 -33.73
CA SER A 489 -30.20 -15.99 -33.07
C SER A 489 -30.09 -16.60 -31.67
N VAL A 490 -29.32 -17.69 -31.52
CA VAL A 490 -29.10 -18.34 -30.21
C VAL A 490 -28.37 -17.42 -29.25
N THR A 491 -27.30 -16.77 -29.70
CA THR A 491 -26.56 -15.79 -28.87
C THR A 491 -27.39 -14.60 -28.48
N THR A 492 -28.19 -14.04 -29.40
CA THR A 492 -29.10 -12.94 -29.07
C THR A 492 -30.12 -13.35 -28.01
N ALA A 493 -30.68 -14.57 -28.12
CA ALA A 493 -31.62 -15.10 -27.13
C ALA A 493 -30.95 -15.37 -25.77
N LEU A 494 -29.74 -15.92 -25.76
CA LEU A 494 -28.96 -16.15 -24.54
C LEU A 494 -28.58 -14.83 -23.86
N ASP A 495 -28.16 -13.84 -24.64
CA ASP A 495 -27.80 -12.50 -24.15
C ASP A 495 -29.02 -11.76 -23.59
N ALA A 496 -30.18 -11.87 -24.24
CA ALA A 496 -31.43 -11.31 -23.72
C ALA A 496 -31.85 -12.00 -22.41
N ALA A 497 -31.80 -13.33 -22.35
CA ALA A 497 -32.16 -14.08 -21.14
C ALA A 497 -31.26 -13.71 -19.95
N VAL A 498 -29.94 -13.64 -20.15
CA VAL A 498 -29.00 -13.20 -19.10
C VAL A 498 -29.21 -11.74 -18.73
N LYS A 499 -29.45 -10.87 -19.70
CA LYS A 499 -29.79 -9.45 -19.47
C LYS A 499 -31.03 -9.29 -18.58
N ASP A 500 -32.02 -10.16 -18.74
CA ASP A 500 -33.27 -10.15 -17.98
C ASP A 500 -33.17 -10.92 -16.64
N GLY A 501 -31.96 -11.36 -16.26
CA GLY A 501 -31.67 -11.93 -14.95
C GLY A 501 -31.75 -13.46 -14.85
N ALA A 502 -31.82 -14.17 -15.98
CA ALA A 502 -31.74 -15.63 -15.96
C ALA A 502 -30.35 -16.10 -15.49
N THR A 503 -30.31 -17.16 -14.66
CA THR A 503 -29.08 -17.85 -14.26
C THR A 503 -28.90 -19.12 -15.10
N PRO A 504 -28.07 -19.10 -16.16
CA PRO A 504 -27.89 -20.26 -17.01
C PRO A 504 -27.21 -21.40 -16.23
N ASN A 505 -27.50 -22.65 -16.60
CA ASN A 505 -26.79 -23.79 -16.02
C ASN A 505 -25.30 -23.79 -16.41
N SER A 506 -24.50 -24.64 -15.76
CA SER A 506 -23.05 -24.72 -15.96
C SER A 506 -22.64 -24.93 -17.43
N GLY A 507 -23.45 -25.66 -18.21
CA GLY A 507 -23.23 -25.92 -19.63
C GLY A 507 -23.43 -24.70 -20.52
N ILE A 508 -24.40 -23.83 -20.21
CA ILE A 508 -24.60 -22.57 -20.94
C ILE A 508 -23.59 -21.52 -20.48
N THR A 509 -23.24 -21.48 -19.19
CA THR A 509 -22.22 -20.53 -18.69
C THR A 509 -20.83 -20.77 -19.26
N SER A 510 -20.50 -22.00 -19.68
CA SER A 510 -19.21 -22.29 -20.32
C SER A 510 -19.07 -21.66 -21.72
N LEU A 511 -20.20 -21.38 -22.39
CA LEU A 511 -20.22 -20.68 -23.69
C LEU A 511 -19.65 -19.26 -23.57
N PHE A 512 -19.82 -18.62 -22.41
CA PHE A 512 -19.31 -17.28 -22.14
C PHE A 512 -17.79 -17.23 -21.91
N ALA A 513 -17.13 -18.39 -21.80
CA ALA A 513 -15.70 -18.51 -21.56
C ALA A 513 -14.90 -18.93 -22.81
N ILE A 514 -15.57 -19.12 -23.95
CA ILE A 514 -14.97 -19.54 -25.23
C ILE A 514 -15.32 -18.52 -26.33
N SER A 515 -14.48 -18.41 -27.36
CA SER A 515 -14.68 -17.44 -28.46
C SER A 515 -14.34 -18.03 -29.83
N GLY A 516 -14.65 -17.29 -30.91
CA GLY A 516 -14.28 -17.67 -32.28
C GLY A 516 -14.87 -19.00 -32.75
N ALA A 517 -14.07 -19.82 -33.44
CA ALA A 517 -14.52 -21.07 -34.05
C ALA A 517 -15.02 -22.12 -33.04
N SER A 518 -14.44 -22.15 -31.84
CA SER A 518 -14.86 -23.04 -30.75
C SER A 518 -16.24 -22.65 -30.22
N LEU A 519 -16.48 -21.35 -30.06
CA LEU A 519 -17.80 -20.83 -29.71
C LEU A 519 -18.83 -21.12 -30.82
N GLY A 520 -18.49 -20.88 -32.08
CA GLY A 520 -19.36 -21.17 -33.23
C GLY A 520 -19.79 -22.65 -33.28
N THR A 521 -18.87 -23.56 -32.99
CA THR A 521 -19.14 -25.01 -32.94
C THR A 521 -20.07 -25.37 -31.79
N ALA A 522 -19.84 -24.82 -30.59
CA ALA A 522 -20.68 -25.04 -29.42
C ALA A 522 -22.10 -24.48 -29.63
N LEU A 523 -22.22 -23.31 -30.26
CA LEU A 523 -23.50 -22.71 -30.60
C LEU A 523 -24.26 -23.52 -31.65
N ASN A 524 -23.58 -24.05 -32.69
CA ASN A 524 -24.22 -24.92 -33.68
C ASN A 524 -24.87 -26.15 -33.04
N GLN A 525 -24.26 -26.72 -31.99
CA GLN A 525 -24.87 -27.81 -31.23
C GLN A 525 -26.10 -27.34 -30.44
N ALA A 526 -26.08 -26.11 -29.93
CA ALA A 526 -27.20 -25.52 -29.20
C ALA A 526 -28.41 -25.15 -30.09
N THR A 527 -28.24 -25.03 -31.41
CA THR A 527 -29.34 -24.68 -32.34
C THR A 527 -30.42 -25.75 -32.49
N GLY A 528 -30.14 -27.01 -32.12
CA GLY A 528 -31.07 -28.14 -32.31
C GLY A 528 -31.21 -28.63 -33.76
N ASP A 529 -30.49 -28.04 -34.72
CA ASP A 529 -30.54 -28.37 -36.16
C ASP A 529 -30.27 -29.86 -36.45
N ILE A 530 -29.33 -30.46 -35.72
CA ILE A 530 -28.97 -31.88 -35.86
C ILE A 530 -30.18 -32.79 -35.62
N GLY A 531 -31.05 -32.45 -34.66
CA GLY A 531 -32.25 -33.23 -34.35
C GLY A 531 -33.33 -33.14 -35.44
N ALA A 532 -33.55 -31.94 -35.99
CA ALA A 532 -34.49 -31.73 -37.08
C ALA A 532 -34.03 -32.42 -38.38
N LYS A 533 -32.74 -32.26 -38.73
CA LYS A 533 -32.14 -32.90 -39.90
C LYS A 533 -32.08 -34.42 -39.77
N ALA A 534 -31.93 -34.97 -38.57
CA ALA A 534 -31.97 -36.42 -38.35
C ALA A 534 -33.30 -37.04 -38.78
N ASN A 535 -34.42 -36.42 -38.43
CA ASN A 535 -35.74 -36.90 -38.85
C ASN A 535 -35.94 -36.77 -40.37
N GLN A 536 -35.49 -35.66 -40.96
CA GLN A 536 -35.59 -35.45 -42.41
C GLN A 536 -34.71 -36.44 -43.20
N ALA A 537 -33.45 -36.63 -42.80
CA ALA A 537 -32.53 -37.56 -43.43
C ALA A 537 -33.00 -39.01 -43.25
N ALA A 538 -33.54 -39.36 -42.08
CA ALA A 538 -34.15 -40.65 -41.84
C ALA A 538 -35.35 -40.88 -42.79
N GLY A 539 -36.26 -39.91 -42.89
CA GLY A 539 -37.42 -39.97 -43.80
C GLY A 539 -37.01 -40.10 -45.27
N GLN A 540 -36.04 -39.31 -45.73
CA GLN A 540 -35.54 -39.38 -47.12
C GLN A 540 -34.81 -40.69 -47.41
N SER A 541 -34.04 -41.21 -46.46
CA SER A 541 -33.39 -42.52 -46.61
C SER A 541 -34.40 -43.67 -46.66
N PHE A 542 -35.63 -43.45 -46.17
CA PHE A 542 -36.73 -44.40 -46.20
C PHE A 542 -37.61 -44.29 -47.45
N THR A 543 -37.48 -43.21 -48.24
CA THR A 543 -38.25 -43.01 -49.48
C THR A 543 -38.14 -44.16 -50.48
N PRO A 544 -36.96 -44.77 -50.73
CA PRO A 544 -36.86 -45.91 -51.64
C PRO A 544 -37.70 -47.12 -51.21
N PHE A 545 -37.86 -47.36 -49.90
CA PHE A 545 -38.78 -48.37 -49.40
C PHE A 545 -40.23 -48.02 -49.72
N LEU A 546 -40.65 -46.78 -49.49
CA LEU A 546 -42.00 -46.32 -49.82
C LEU A 546 -42.28 -46.39 -51.32
N ASN A 547 -41.28 -46.08 -52.16
CA ASN A 547 -41.40 -46.21 -53.62
C ASN A 547 -41.54 -47.66 -54.06
N VAL A 548 -40.82 -48.60 -53.42
CA VAL A 548 -41.04 -50.04 -53.64
C VAL A 548 -42.45 -50.46 -53.23
N LEU A 549 -42.95 -49.92 -52.10
CA LEU A 549 -44.24 -50.28 -51.54
C LEU A 549 -45.43 -49.74 -52.35
N MET A 550 -45.31 -48.52 -52.90
CA MET A 550 -46.41 -47.78 -53.54
C MET A 550 -46.28 -47.66 -55.07
N GLY A 551 -45.09 -47.92 -55.64
CA GLY A 551 -44.74 -47.53 -57.01
C GLY A 551 -45.19 -48.47 -58.13
N ARG A 552 -45.94 -49.54 -57.87
CA ARG A 552 -46.30 -50.50 -58.94
C ARG A 552 -47.58 -50.15 -59.71
N GLY A 553 -47.71 -48.88 -60.08
CA GLY A 553 -48.66 -48.38 -61.09
C GLY A 553 -48.01 -47.74 -62.33
N ALA A 554 -46.70 -47.48 -62.36
CA ALA A 554 -46.04 -46.86 -63.52
C ALA A 554 -44.51 -47.13 -63.58
N THR A 555 -44.11 -47.89 -64.62
CA THR A 555 -42.79 -47.97 -65.32
C THR A 555 -41.45 -48.35 -64.62
N ASN A 556 -40.84 -49.42 -65.16
CA ASN A 556 -39.46 -49.59 -65.66
C ASN A 556 -38.18 -49.49 -64.78
N ASN A 557 -38.14 -49.81 -63.48
CA ASN A 557 -36.80 -49.95 -62.83
C ASN A 557 -36.63 -50.97 -61.70
N SER A 558 -37.37 -52.08 -61.70
CA SER A 558 -37.11 -53.21 -60.80
C SER A 558 -36.51 -54.38 -61.58
N ILE A 559 -35.34 -54.87 -61.17
CA ILE A 559 -34.76 -56.13 -61.68
C ILE A 559 -35.70 -57.28 -61.26
N HIS A 560 -36.35 -57.92 -62.23
CA HIS A 560 -37.22 -59.07 -62.00
C HIS A 560 -36.40 -60.36 -61.99
N VAL A 561 -36.25 -61.00 -60.83
CA VAL A 561 -35.87 -62.42 -60.79
C VAL A 561 -37.16 -63.22 -60.90
N ALA A 562 -37.59 -63.49 -62.14
CA ALA A 562 -38.68 -64.42 -62.40
C ALA A 562 -38.14 -65.85 -62.32
N ALA A 563 -38.64 -66.65 -61.37
CA ALA A 563 -38.44 -68.09 -61.38
C ALA A 563 -39.36 -68.71 -62.43
N ASN A 564 -39.01 -68.56 -63.71
CA ASN A 564 -39.31 -69.48 -64.81
C ASN A 564 -38.66 -68.94 -66.10
N GLY A 565 -37.68 -69.67 -66.63
CA GLY A 565 -36.77 -69.22 -67.67
C GLY A 565 -37.43 -68.93 -69.02
N ALA A 566 -37.56 -67.64 -69.36
CA ALA A 566 -37.74 -67.15 -70.72
C ALA A 566 -36.76 -65.97 -70.99
N PRO A 567 -36.26 -65.80 -72.22
CA PRO A 567 -35.15 -64.86 -72.53
C PRO A 567 -35.61 -63.40 -72.70
N ASP A 568 -34.64 -62.49 -72.57
CA ASP A 568 -34.69 -61.02 -72.59
C ASP A 568 -35.65 -60.35 -73.58
N GLY A 569 -36.30 -59.27 -73.13
CA GLY A 569 -36.89 -58.24 -74.00
C GLY A 569 -38.38 -57.94 -73.84
N VAL A 570 -39.01 -58.23 -72.70
CA VAL A 570 -40.46 -58.08 -72.53
C VAL A 570 -40.79 -56.94 -71.56
N VAL A 571 -41.50 -55.92 -72.08
CA VAL A 571 -42.28 -54.93 -71.32
C VAL A 571 -43.03 -55.65 -70.21
N PRO A 572 -43.10 -55.18 -68.95
CA PRO A 572 -43.76 -55.95 -67.89
C PRO A 572 -45.17 -56.31 -68.35
N ALA A 573 -45.45 -57.62 -68.45
CA ALA A 573 -46.79 -58.08 -68.79
C ALA A 573 -47.77 -57.44 -67.81
N GLN A 574 -48.77 -56.71 -68.32
CA GLN A 574 -49.91 -56.35 -67.48
C GLN A 574 -50.49 -57.66 -66.96
N LEU A 575 -50.62 -57.77 -65.64
CA LEU A 575 -51.17 -58.96 -65.00
C LEU A 575 -52.53 -59.26 -65.62
N ALA A 576 -52.71 -60.46 -66.17
CA ALA A 576 -54.00 -60.85 -66.72
C ALA A 576 -55.02 -61.05 -65.58
N GLU A 577 -56.31 -60.91 -65.89
CA GLU A 577 -57.39 -61.05 -64.91
C GLU A 577 -57.27 -62.39 -64.15
N GLY A 578 -57.20 -62.32 -62.82
CA GLY A 578 -57.09 -63.48 -61.94
C GLY A 578 -55.66 -63.94 -61.62
N GLU A 579 -54.63 -63.41 -62.29
CA GLU A 579 -53.22 -63.75 -62.04
C GLU A 579 -52.68 -63.16 -60.74
N THR A 580 -51.84 -63.95 -60.06
CA THR A 580 -51.16 -63.57 -58.83
C THR A 580 -49.66 -63.54 -59.06
N ASN A 581 -49.02 -62.43 -58.72
CA ASN A 581 -47.58 -62.24 -58.82
C ASN A 581 -46.96 -62.17 -57.43
N ILE A 582 -45.85 -62.87 -57.24
CA ILE A 582 -45.03 -62.77 -56.03
C ILE A 582 -43.70 -62.16 -56.42
N TRP A 583 -43.29 -61.12 -55.71
CA TRP A 583 -42.04 -60.42 -55.98
C TRP A 583 -41.18 -60.27 -54.72
N GLY A 584 -39.89 -60.16 -54.95
CA GLY A 584 -38.91 -59.78 -53.93
C GLY A 584 -37.95 -58.75 -54.47
N THR A 585 -37.59 -57.78 -53.65
CA THR A 585 -36.61 -56.75 -54.01
C THR A 585 -35.77 -56.35 -52.81
N ILE A 586 -34.58 -55.83 -53.09
CA ILE A 586 -33.72 -55.18 -52.11
C ILE A 586 -33.71 -53.69 -52.40
N TYR A 587 -33.69 -52.88 -51.36
CA TYR A 587 -33.64 -51.43 -51.47
C TYR A 587 -32.52 -50.86 -50.60
N GLY A 588 -31.87 -49.83 -51.11
CA GLY A 588 -30.87 -49.04 -50.40
C GLY A 588 -31.21 -47.57 -50.57
N GLY A 589 -31.26 -46.84 -49.46
CA GLY A 589 -31.47 -45.40 -49.44
C GLY A 589 -30.33 -44.72 -48.74
N HIS A 590 -29.78 -43.70 -49.38
CA HIS A 590 -28.82 -42.79 -48.77
C HIS A 590 -29.36 -41.38 -48.89
N ALA A 591 -29.42 -40.66 -47.78
CA ALA A 591 -29.76 -39.25 -47.74
C ALA A 591 -28.59 -38.49 -47.14
N ALA A 592 -28.15 -37.43 -47.80
CA ALA A 592 -27.23 -36.46 -47.24
C ALA A 592 -27.87 -35.08 -47.31
N ILE A 593 -28.02 -34.45 -46.15
CA ILE A 593 -28.41 -33.06 -46.04
C ILE A 593 -27.12 -32.26 -45.91
N ALA A 594 -26.85 -31.39 -46.89
CA ALA A 594 -25.66 -30.55 -46.88
C ALA A 594 -25.69 -29.53 -45.73
N ALA A 595 -24.49 -29.12 -45.31
CA ALA A 595 -24.33 -27.95 -44.46
C ALA A 595 -24.59 -26.69 -45.29
N ASP A 596 -25.11 -25.65 -44.63
CA ASP A 596 -25.17 -24.30 -45.17
C ASP A 596 -24.52 -23.36 -44.17
N ALA A 597 -23.43 -22.71 -44.60
CA ALA A 597 -22.64 -21.82 -43.77
C ALA A 597 -23.39 -20.51 -43.41
N ALA A 598 -24.27 -20.01 -44.28
CA ALA A 598 -25.02 -18.77 -44.05
C ALA A 598 -26.09 -18.94 -42.96
N THR A 599 -26.76 -20.10 -42.96
CA THR A 599 -27.71 -20.48 -41.91
C THR A 599 -27.02 -21.14 -40.71
N GLY A 600 -25.84 -21.73 -40.88
CA GLY A 600 -25.03 -22.34 -39.82
C GLY A 600 -25.38 -23.80 -39.52
N THR A 601 -25.88 -24.50 -40.53
CA THR A 601 -26.44 -25.84 -40.35
C THR A 601 -25.39 -26.92 -40.58
N ALA A 602 -25.49 -28.04 -39.85
CA ALA A 602 -24.52 -29.14 -39.96
C ALA A 602 -24.85 -30.05 -41.16
N SER A 603 -23.83 -30.69 -41.75
CA SER A 603 -24.06 -31.75 -42.72
C SER A 603 -24.43 -33.04 -42.00
N LEU A 604 -25.38 -33.79 -42.56
CA LEU A 604 -25.84 -35.05 -41.98
C LEU A 604 -26.08 -36.09 -43.07
N SER A 605 -25.48 -37.27 -42.95
CA SER A 605 -25.78 -38.41 -43.79
C SER A 605 -26.51 -39.51 -43.01
N SER A 606 -27.46 -40.17 -43.69
CA SER A 606 -28.26 -41.27 -43.20
C SER A 606 -28.31 -42.37 -44.26
N GLY A 607 -28.08 -43.61 -43.85
CA GLY A 607 -28.20 -44.80 -44.70
C GLY A 607 -29.22 -45.79 -44.16
N ALA A 608 -30.04 -46.32 -45.06
CA ALA A 608 -30.97 -47.42 -44.79
C ALA A 608 -30.85 -48.50 -45.88
N PHE A 609 -30.93 -49.77 -45.49
CA PHE A 609 -30.93 -50.89 -46.42
C PHE A 609 -31.93 -51.95 -45.95
N GLY A 610 -32.62 -52.61 -46.87
CA GLY A 610 -33.58 -53.63 -46.53
C GLY A 610 -34.03 -54.46 -47.72
N GLY A 611 -34.90 -55.42 -47.43
CA GLY A 611 -35.58 -56.25 -48.41
C GLY A 611 -37.09 -56.16 -48.24
N ALA A 612 -37.82 -56.26 -49.33
CA ALA A 612 -39.27 -56.34 -49.32
C ALA A 612 -39.74 -57.53 -50.17
N LEU A 613 -40.78 -58.19 -49.69
CA LEU A 613 -41.49 -59.25 -50.39
C LEU A 613 -42.95 -58.82 -50.51
N GLY A 614 -43.55 -59.07 -51.67
CA GLY A 614 -44.94 -58.71 -51.91
C GLY A 614 -45.67 -59.74 -52.75
N ILE A 615 -46.99 -59.74 -52.60
CA ILE A 615 -47.92 -60.49 -53.43
C ILE A 615 -48.97 -59.53 -53.96
N GLU A 616 -49.25 -59.61 -55.25
CA GLU A 616 -50.18 -58.74 -55.96
C GLU A 616 -51.12 -59.59 -56.82
N ARG A 617 -52.38 -59.18 -56.94
CA ARG A 617 -53.38 -59.86 -57.74
C ARG A 617 -54.29 -58.87 -58.48
N MET A 618 -54.55 -59.16 -59.75
CA MET A 618 -55.47 -58.40 -60.60
C MET A 618 -56.90 -58.90 -60.41
N PHE A 619 -57.82 -57.99 -60.09
CA PHE A 619 -59.24 -58.21 -59.92
C PHE A 619 -60.00 -57.43 -61.00
N GLY A 620 -60.51 -58.14 -62.01
CA GLY A 620 -61.01 -57.49 -63.23
C GLY A 620 -59.88 -56.85 -64.05
N ASP A 621 -60.25 -55.96 -64.95
CA ASP A 621 -59.38 -55.24 -65.89
C ASP A 621 -58.81 -53.92 -65.33
N GLU A 622 -59.31 -53.43 -64.20
CA GLU A 622 -58.94 -52.11 -63.66
C GLU A 622 -58.40 -52.10 -62.22
N LEU A 623 -58.59 -53.17 -61.42
CA LEU A 623 -58.19 -53.16 -60.00
C LEU A 623 -57.03 -54.11 -59.72
N LEU A 624 -55.86 -53.56 -59.37
CA LEU A 624 -54.76 -54.30 -58.79
C LEU A 624 -54.77 -54.13 -57.26
N ALA A 625 -54.81 -55.24 -56.53
CA ALA A 625 -54.67 -55.22 -55.07
C ALA A 625 -53.51 -56.12 -54.64
N GLY A 626 -52.74 -55.64 -53.67
CA GLY A 626 -51.57 -56.36 -53.18
C GLY A 626 -51.29 -56.09 -51.72
N ALA A 627 -50.52 -56.99 -51.13
CA ALA A 627 -49.99 -56.86 -49.79
C ALA A 627 -48.49 -57.15 -49.84
N SER A 628 -47.73 -56.42 -49.04
CA SER A 628 -46.29 -56.61 -48.97
C SER A 628 -45.77 -56.34 -47.57
N ILE A 629 -44.61 -56.93 -47.30
CA ILE A 629 -43.91 -56.82 -46.04
C ILE A 629 -42.45 -56.47 -46.34
N GLY A 630 -41.95 -55.46 -45.65
CA GLY A 630 -40.54 -55.06 -45.71
C GLY A 630 -39.86 -55.24 -44.38
N VAL A 631 -38.60 -55.66 -44.44
CA VAL A 631 -37.68 -55.66 -43.30
C VAL A 631 -36.42 -54.89 -43.69
N GLY A 632 -35.99 -53.97 -42.84
CA GLY A 632 -34.83 -53.15 -43.11
C GLY A 632 -34.14 -52.70 -41.84
N THR A 633 -32.94 -52.15 -42.02
CA THR A 633 -32.18 -51.54 -40.94
C THR A 633 -32.82 -50.22 -40.52
N ARG A 634 -32.68 -49.86 -39.24
CA ARG A 634 -32.98 -48.49 -38.81
C ARG A 634 -32.03 -47.53 -39.54
N PRO A 635 -32.49 -46.36 -40.00
CA PRO A 635 -31.62 -45.33 -40.54
C PRO A 635 -30.45 -45.10 -39.59
N SER A 636 -29.25 -45.40 -40.06
CA SER A 636 -28.04 -45.28 -39.25
C SER A 636 -27.42 -43.92 -39.51
N ILE A 637 -27.26 -43.14 -38.44
CA ILE A 637 -26.47 -41.92 -38.43
C ILE A 637 -25.08 -42.35 -37.95
N PRO A 638 -24.02 -42.26 -38.76
CA PRO A 638 -22.69 -42.68 -38.35
C PRO A 638 -22.30 -41.97 -37.04
N ALA A 639 -21.85 -42.75 -36.05
CA ALA A 639 -21.29 -42.20 -34.82
C ALA A 639 -20.00 -41.46 -35.18
N GLY A 640 -20.09 -40.13 -35.30
CA GLY A 640 -19.02 -39.31 -35.87
C GLY A 640 -19.47 -38.30 -36.92
N ALA A 641 -20.76 -37.95 -37.00
CA ALA A 641 -21.22 -36.71 -37.64
C ALA A 641 -20.63 -35.48 -36.89
N ALA A 642 -19.33 -35.32 -36.98
CA ALA A 642 -18.63 -34.11 -36.61
C ALA A 642 -19.12 -33.04 -37.58
N ALA A 643 -19.56 -31.90 -37.03
CA ALA A 643 -19.77 -30.68 -37.78
C ALA A 643 -18.47 -30.32 -38.53
N ARG A 644 -18.32 -30.82 -39.76
CA ARG A 644 -17.32 -30.34 -40.70
C ARG A 644 -17.88 -29.07 -41.32
N ALA A 645 -17.61 -27.94 -40.68
CA ALA A 645 -17.66 -26.65 -41.35
C ALA A 645 -16.50 -26.63 -42.35
N THR A 646 -16.79 -26.71 -43.65
CA THR A 646 -15.82 -26.36 -44.69
C THR A 646 -15.90 -24.87 -44.97
N MET A 647 -14.77 -24.22 -44.68
CA MET A 647 -14.35 -22.82 -44.81
C MET A 647 -14.93 -21.82 -43.80
#